data_AF-A0A1C1A7Y5-F1
#
_entry.id   AF-A0A1C1A7Y5-F1
#
_cell.length_a   1.000
_cell.length_b   1.000
_cell.length_c   1.000
_cell.angle_alpha   90.00
_cell.angle_beta   90.00
_cell.angle_gamma   90.00
#
_symmetry.space_group_name_H-M   'P 1'
#
loop_
_entity.id
_entity.type
_entity.pdbx_description
1 polymer ?
#
loop_
_entity_poly.entity_id
_entity_poly.type
_entity_poly.pdbx_seq_one_letter_code
_entity_poly.pdbx_strand_id
1 'polypeptide(L)'
;MTRLTIRSLPGQGESLSGYLMRTSNDNGINYSKLLQMFTDKRKVMGSYGYIIDFLPHHVFDLELLAEFIGVDSNRINSMTMSPIFNNIYDEEIRFLKSFRVSIYQEMEKFKRRFCVKCLENDGLYKVLWQIKEVKVCTVHREPLITQCQNCGIEQPYTTNDLSQYICFKCKNTLLVKMRDDQSTIMLANQNKNQSDWEFLLCLNNPLIKNNEKLSGISNEQLLAAKLLYVAQGCPMKYKRSESMSLTNSQIKGIYALYNNRHKTKLVTLQDIFNVINSRSMSVKQFAETDVPQNYLDSINNNNIVISKGTCIAPWCLNNGSNTKMRYISKNENYLKKKYKYIYVCTSCFVKYGFNVQTNEWVEIGEKISLIPKVLPLVKPGFKINTLVKNLNTSFTNAYEIVGYLVIRGIVSLDIINFSYPIKLEKTEVVLNCFYELIEPACDRQSMCRKAVSLYNWNTLEFFIYYAYEEVQEFLIFRNTEVKTKKRKLSESKIDEIVKNNVGFLSKKQIAAALECDERTLNYNGFEKKIENIVIQNKYYKNKEVGLEIVNRIEKYFAEKTNENQISIEKVYKYLGFSKKYLKKNYPDIYYQITCEVEKIKGIIKLRKINNWCILAQEACEKIINNSEKLINRNIALKMGVSISVIDSHPEIRKAIRAMSIFGLVDNAASQDT
;
A
#
# COMPACT_ATOMS: atom_id res chain seq x y z
N MET A 1 26.43 22.05 -20.38
CA MET A 1 27.30 21.18 -19.54
C MET A 1 28.34 20.53 -20.45
N THR A 2 29.59 20.40 -19.99
CA THR A 2 30.60 19.62 -20.73
C THR A 2 30.31 18.13 -20.58
N ARG A 3 30.23 17.43 -21.72
CA ARG A 3 30.03 15.97 -21.79
C ARG A 3 31.23 15.22 -21.20
N LEU A 4 31.03 13.95 -20.83
CA LEU A 4 32.13 13.07 -20.45
C LEU A 4 33.09 12.83 -21.63
N THR A 5 34.38 12.73 -21.31
CA THR A 5 35.46 12.50 -22.26
C THR A 5 35.45 11.07 -22.78
N ILE A 6 35.28 10.09 -21.87
CA ILE A 6 35.17 8.67 -22.21
C ILE A 6 33.71 8.26 -22.16
N ARG A 7 33.21 7.70 -23.26
CA ARG A 7 31.80 7.28 -23.43
C ARG A 7 31.73 5.80 -23.69
N SER A 8 31.67 5.04 -22.60
CA SER A 8 31.56 3.59 -22.64
C SER A 8 30.25 3.19 -23.32
N LEU A 9 30.25 2.13 -24.12
CA LEU A 9 29.02 1.64 -24.75
C LEU A 9 28.23 0.77 -23.75
N PRO A 10 26.90 0.94 -23.63
CA PRO A 10 26.07 0.08 -22.79
C PRO A 10 26.13 -1.39 -23.21
N GLY A 11 26.50 -2.26 -22.27
CA GLY A 11 26.55 -3.70 -22.45
C GLY A 11 25.15 -4.32 -22.57
N GLN A 12 25.06 -5.52 -23.13
CA GLN A 12 23.78 -6.22 -23.29
C GLN A 12 23.20 -6.61 -21.91
N GLY A 13 22.00 -6.10 -21.61
CA GLY A 13 21.31 -6.34 -20.35
C GLY A 13 21.97 -5.70 -19.13
N GLU A 14 22.95 -4.81 -19.33
CA GLU A 14 23.60 -4.04 -18.28
C GLU A 14 22.55 -3.18 -17.54
N SER A 15 22.67 -3.09 -16.21
CA SER A 15 21.82 -2.20 -15.42
C SER A 15 22.33 -0.76 -15.49
N LEU A 16 21.44 0.23 -15.43
CA LEU A 16 21.81 1.65 -15.51
C LEU A 16 22.82 2.02 -14.41
N SER A 17 22.62 1.56 -13.18
CA SER A 17 23.58 1.75 -12.09
C SER A 17 24.93 1.08 -12.37
N GLY A 18 24.95 -0.10 -13.01
CA GLY A 18 26.17 -0.78 -13.44
C GLY A 18 26.92 0.04 -14.50
N TYR A 19 26.19 0.49 -15.51
CA TYR A 19 26.70 1.35 -16.56
C TYR A 19 27.29 2.65 -16.03
N LEU A 20 26.58 3.34 -15.12
CA LEU A 20 27.05 4.58 -14.52
C LEU A 20 28.26 4.35 -13.61
N MET A 21 28.33 3.24 -12.88
CA MET A 21 29.53 2.85 -12.12
C MET A 21 30.73 2.68 -13.04
N ARG A 22 30.59 1.89 -14.11
CA ARG A 22 31.66 1.66 -15.10
C ARG A 22 32.09 2.96 -15.78
N THR A 23 31.12 3.75 -16.26
CA THR A 23 31.37 5.07 -16.87
C THR A 23 32.11 6.01 -15.93
N SER A 24 31.77 6.02 -14.63
CA SER A 24 32.47 6.85 -13.65
C SER A 24 33.93 6.41 -13.47
N ASN A 25 34.17 5.10 -13.41
CA ASN A 25 35.51 4.54 -13.28
C ASN A 25 36.36 4.85 -14.51
N ASP A 26 35.81 4.67 -15.70
CA ASP A 26 36.49 4.91 -16.97
C ASP A 26 36.91 6.39 -17.12
N ASN A 27 36.12 7.32 -16.56
CA ASN A 27 36.45 8.75 -16.54
C ASN A 27 37.28 9.18 -15.31
N GLY A 28 37.67 8.27 -14.42
CA GLY A 28 38.40 8.61 -13.18
C GLY A 28 37.58 9.48 -12.21
N ILE A 29 36.25 9.44 -12.30
CA ILE A 29 35.34 10.22 -11.47
C ILE A 29 34.76 9.29 -10.39
N ASN A 30 34.69 9.78 -9.16
CA ASN A 30 33.99 9.07 -8.10
C ASN A 30 32.50 8.89 -8.46
N TYR A 31 31.98 7.65 -8.44
CA TYR A 31 30.58 7.37 -8.80
C TYR A 31 29.58 8.28 -8.08
N SER A 32 29.78 8.56 -6.79
CA SER A 32 28.90 9.48 -6.07
C SER A 32 28.94 10.93 -6.57
N LYS A 33 30.11 11.41 -7.02
CA LYS A 33 30.24 12.74 -7.63
C LYS A 33 29.55 12.78 -8.99
N LEU A 34 29.65 11.71 -9.78
CA LEU A 34 28.93 11.59 -11.05
C LEU A 34 27.41 11.70 -10.81
N LEU A 35 26.87 10.96 -9.83
CA LEU A 35 25.43 11.05 -9.52
C LEU A 35 25.00 12.46 -9.09
N GLN A 36 25.82 13.16 -8.29
CA GLN A 36 25.53 14.52 -7.83
C GLN A 36 25.42 15.54 -8.98
N MET A 37 25.94 15.24 -10.17
CA MET A 37 25.79 16.11 -11.34
C MET A 37 24.35 16.11 -11.88
N PHE A 38 23.55 15.10 -11.55
CA PHE A 38 22.19 14.92 -12.11
C PHE A 38 21.09 14.96 -11.06
N THR A 39 21.44 14.95 -9.77
CA THR A 39 20.45 14.90 -8.70
C THR A 39 20.96 15.53 -7.41
N ASP A 40 20.20 16.49 -6.87
CA ASP A 40 20.45 17.06 -5.54
C ASP A 40 20.04 16.10 -4.40
N LYS A 41 19.43 14.97 -4.76
CA LYS A 41 18.91 14.00 -3.80
C LYS A 41 20.06 13.17 -3.24
N ARG A 42 20.67 13.66 -2.14
CA ARG A 42 21.58 12.89 -1.26
C ARG A 42 21.06 11.49 -0.90
N LYS A 43 19.74 11.28 -0.95
CA LYS A 43 19.05 10.00 -0.73
C LYS A 43 19.45 8.89 -1.70
N VAL A 44 19.89 9.21 -2.92
CA VAL A 44 20.29 8.23 -3.94
C VAL A 44 21.62 7.56 -3.57
N MET A 45 22.41 8.22 -2.73
CA MET A 45 23.64 7.66 -2.18
C MET A 45 23.33 6.72 -1.01
N GLY A 46 23.51 5.41 -1.21
CA GLY A 46 23.39 4.40 -0.16
C GLY A 46 22.25 3.42 -0.38
N SER A 47 21.37 3.25 0.61
CA SER A 47 20.33 2.20 0.66
C SER A 47 19.22 2.34 -0.40
N TYR A 48 19.20 3.43 -1.16
CA TYR A 48 18.23 3.69 -2.23
C TYR A 48 18.84 3.68 -3.64
N GLY A 49 20.09 3.20 -3.79
CA GLY A 49 20.73 3.10 -5.11
C GLY A 49 19.92 2.29 -6.13
N TYR A 50 19.11 1.33 -5.66
CA TYR A 50 18.21 0.55 -6.50
C TYR A 50 17.21 1.40 -7.28
N ILE A 51 16.82 2.60 -6.81
CA ILE A 51 15.84 3.43 -7.54
C ILE A 51 16.35 3.81 -8.94
N ILE A 52 17.68 3.90 -9.13
CA ILE A 52 18.32 4.16 -10.43
C ILE A 52 17.89 3.15 -11.48
N ASP A 53 17.92 1.85 -11.15
CA ASP A 53 17.57 0.80 -12.13
C ASP A 53 16.05 0.63 -12.26
N PHE A 54 15.24 1.12 -11.32
CA PHE A 54 13.82 0.76 -11.24
C PHE A 54 12.92 1.87 -11.74
N LEU A 55 13.26 3.09 -11.38
CA LEU A 55 12.45 4.29 -11.53
C LEU A 55 13.40 5.48 -11.80
N PRO A 56 14.18 5.43 -12.89
CA PRO A 56 15.25 6.39 -13.13
C PRO A 56 14.72 7.84 -13.25
N HIS A 57 13.53 8.05 -13.81
CA HIS A 57 12.88 9.36 -13.93
C HIS A 57 12.56 10.03 -12.58
N HIS A 58 12.49 9.26 -11.48
CA HIS A 58 12.35 9.84 -10.14
C HIS A 58 13.67 10.41 -9.61
N VAL A 59 14.79 10.01 -10.19
CA VAL A 59 16.14 10.34 -9.73
C VAL A 59 16.77 11.36 -10.67
N PHE A 60 16.62 11.17 -11.97
CA PHE A 60 17.25 11.93 -13.03
C PHE A 60 16.22 12.51 -13.99
N ASP A 61 16.58 13.63 -14.60
CA ASP A 61 16.10 13.96 -15.93
C ASP A 61 16.81 13.04 -16.94
N LEU A 62 16.06 12.16 -17.58
CA LEU A 62 16.61 11.15 -18.48
C LEU A 62 17.18 11.74 -19.76
N GLU A 63 16.63 12.85 -20.26
CA GLU A 63 17.11 13.51 -21.46
C GLU A 63 18.44 14.21 -21.18
N LEU A 64 18.53 14.90 -20.05
CA LEU A 64 19.79 15.50 -19.59
C LEU A 64 20.86 14.43 -19.35
N LEU A 65 20.48 13.31 -18.72
CA LEU A 65 21.38 12.19 -18.49
C LEU A 65 21.88 11.63 -19.83
N ALA A 66 20.97 11.39 -20.79
CA ALA A 66 21.26 10.93 -22.15
C ALA A 66 22.24 11.84 -22.89
N GLU A 67 21.98 13.16 -22.88
CA GLU A 67 22.85 14.14 -23.52
C GLU A 67 24.26 14.14 -22.90
N PHE A 68 24.34 14.06 -21.57
CA PHE A 68 25.61 14.15 -20.85
C PHE A 68 26.50 12.92 -21.07
N ILE A 69 25.91 11.71 -21.00
CA ILE A 69 26.64 10.44 -21.21
C ILE A 69 26.80 10.10 -22.69
N GLY A 70 26.02 10.74 -23.57
CA GLY A 70 26.03 10.49 -25.02
C GLY A 70 25.38 9.16 -25.41
N VAL A 71 24.30 8.76 -24.73
CA VAL A 71 23.54 7.53 -25.00
C VAL A 71 22.07 7.89 -25.22
N ASP A 72 21.44 7.30 -26.22
CA ASP A 72 20.01 7.50 -26.51
C ASP A 72 19.10 7.13 -25.32
N SER A 73 18.03 7.91 -25.13
CA SER A 73 17.08 7.72 -24.03
C SER A 73 16.40 6.34 -24.02
N ASN A 74 16.10 5.75 -25.19
CA ASN A 74 15.56 4.39 -25.25
C ASN A 74 16.60 3.37 -24.81
N ARG A 75 17.87 3.59 -25.15
CA ARG A 75 18.96 2.75 -24.68
C ARG A 75 19.14 2.85 -23.17
N ILE A 76 19.00 4.04 -22.57
CA ILE A 76 18.96 4.19 -21.10
C ILE A 76 17.78 3.43 -20.50
N ASN A 77 16.60 3.58 -21.07
CA ASN A 77 15.41 2.87 -20.58
C ASN A 77 15.58 1.34 -20.64
N SER A 78 16.27 0.82 -21.67
CA SER A 78 16.58 -0.62 -21.78
C SER A 78 17.53 -1.15 -20.70
N MET A 79 18.26 -0.27 -20.00
CA MET A 79 19.10 -0.61 -18.85
C MET A 79 18.33 -0.56 -17.50
N THR A 80 17.03 -0.28 -17.54
CA THR A 80 16.18 -0.11 -16.35
C THR A 80 14.99 -1.07 -16.38
N MET A 81 14.17 -1.04 -15.33
CA MET A 81 12.91 -1.79 -15.23
C MET A 81 11.71 -1.02 -15.80
N SER A 82 11.91 0.20 -16.31
CA SER A 82 10.84 0.99 -16.96
C SER A 82 10.09 0.24 -18.08
N PRO A 83 10.72 -0.62 -18.91
CA PRO A 83 9.99 -1.38 -19.92
C PRO A 83 8.84 -2.22 -19.34
N ILE A 84 9.02 -2.79 -18.14
CA ILE A 84 7.97 -3.58 -17.47
C ILE A 84 6.77 -2.70 -17.13
N PHE A 85 7.03 -1.47 -16.68
CA PHE A 85 5.98 -0.51 -16.38
C PHE A 85 5.20 -0.13 -17.64
N ASN A 86 5.91 0.23 -18.71
CA ASN A 86 5.32 0.64 -19.98
C ASN A 86 4.53 -0.49 -20.66
N ASN A 87 4.87 -1.74 -20.37
CA ASN A 87 4.15 -2.91 -20.86
C ASN A 87 2.81 -3.15 -20.14
N ILE A 88 2.57 -2.50 -18.99
CA ILE A 88 1.37 -2.71 -18.16
C ILE A 88 0.48 -1.46 -18.15
N TYR A 89 1.05 -0.25 -18.15
CA TYR A 89 0.33 1.00 -17.90
C TYR A 89 0.48 2.01 -19.04
N ASP A 90 -0.61 2.74 -19.34
CA ASP A 90 -0.62 3.81 -20.35
C ASP A 90 -0.12 5.15 -19.79
N GLU A 91 -0.40 5.43 -18.53
CA GLU A 91 -0.03 6.70 -17.87
C GLU A 91 1.05 6.47 -16.80
N GLU A 92 2.26 7.01 -17.01
CA GLU A 92 3.36 6.93 -16.04
C GLU A 92 2.94 7.46 -14.66
N ILE A 93 2.49 8.71 -14.56
CA ILE A 93 2.47 9.41 -13.27
C ILE A 93 1.45 8.84 -12.27
N ARG A 94 0.28 8.38 -12.74
CA ARG A 94 -0.83 8.02 -11.85
C ARG A 94 -0.59 6.73 -11.07
N PHE A 95 0.16 5.80 -11.65
CA PHE A 95 0.27 4.44 -11.14
C PHE A 95 1.60 4.12 -10.47
N LEU A 96 2.57 5.05 -10.50
CA LEU A 96 3.90 4.89 -9.89
C LEU A 96 3.84 4.38 -8.45
N LYS A 97 2.92 4.91 -7.62
CA LYS A 97 2.84 4.48 -6.21
C LYS A 97 2.46 3.01 -6.07
N SER A 98 1.51 2.53 -6.87
CA SER A 98 1.01 1.16 -6.79
C SER A 98 1.94 0.18 -7.51
N PHE A 99 2.47 0.56 -8.67
CA PHE A 99 3.51 -0.19 -9.36
C PHE A 99 4.73 -0.38 -8.48
N ARG A 100 5.18 0.69 -7.82
CA ARG A 100 6.28 0.66 -6.85
C ARG A 100 6.07 -0.42 -5.80
N VAL A 101 4.86 -0.53 -5.23
CA VAL A 101 4.56 -1.56 -4.24
C VAL A 101 4.64 -2.96 -4.85
N SER A 102 4.09 -3.17 -6.05
CA SER A 102 4.12 -4.47 -6.73
C SER A 102 5.53 -4.90 -7.09
N ILE A 103 6.30 -4.06 -7.79
CA ILE A 103 7.63 -4.46 -8.27
C ILE A 103 8.66 -4.58 -7.13
N TYR A 104 8.47 -3.85 -6.02
CA TYR A 104 9.36 -3.97 -4.86
C TYR A 104 9.31 -5.31 -4.16
N GLN A 105 8.25 -6.09 -4.38
CA GLN A 105 8.14 -7.44 -3.85
C GLN A 105 9.00 -8.41 -4.65
N GLU A 106 9.10 -8.21 -5.96
CA GLU A 106 9.84 -9.09 -6.89
C GLU A 106 11.36 -8.85 -6.91
N MET A 107 11.82 -7.77 -6.28
CA MET A 107 13.16 -7.24 -6.53
C MET A 107 14.06 -7.21 -5.29
N GLU A 108 15.34 -7.50 -5.48
CA GLU A 108 16.39 -7.25 -4.50
C GLU A 108 16.78 -5.77 -4.52
N LYS A 109 16.72 -5.12 -3.36
CA LYS A 109 16.84 -3.65 -3.23
C LYS A 109 18.07 -3.22 -2.47
N PHE A 110 18.59 -4.09 -1.61
CA PHE A 110 19.61 -3.72 -0.64
C PHE A 110 20.98 -4.22 -1.06
N LYS A 111 21.02 -5.34 -1.77
CA LYS A 111 22.26 -6.07 -2.09
C LYS A 111 22.47 -6.14 -3.58
N ARG A 112 23.71 -5.99 -4.04
CA ARG A 112 24.05 -6.21 -5.45
C ARG A 112 24.23 -7.70 -5.68
N ARG A 113 23.42 -8.27 -6.57
CA ARG A 113 23.65 -9.63 -7.10
C ARG A 113 24.54 -9.61 -8.34
N PHE A 114 25.46 -10.56 -8.42
CA PHE A 114 26.40 -10.67 -9.54
C PHE A 114 26.87 -12.11 -9.77
N CYS A 115 27.34 -12.36 -10.99
CA CYS A 115 28.09 -13.56 -11.36
C CYS A 115 29.57 -13.20 -11.50
N VAL A 116 30.43 -13.94 -10.80
CA VAL A 116 31.89 -13.70 -10.78
C VAL A 116 32.48 -13.78 -12.19
N LYS A 117 32.12 -14.82 -12.96
CA LYS A 117 32.63 -15.02 -14.33
C LYS A 117 32.15 -13.95 -15.31
N CYS A 118 30.90 -13.47 -15.21
CA CYS A 118 30.46 -12.35 -16.05
C CYS A 118 31.16 -11.04 -15.68
N LEU A 119 31.44 -10.78 -14.40
CA LEU A 119 32.24 -9.61 -14.02
C LEU A 119 33.67 -9.71 -14.52
N GLU A 120 34.27 -10.90 -14.46
CA GLU A 120 35.62 -11.17 -14.99
C GLU A 120 35.70 -10.99 -16.51
N ASN A 121 34.72 -11.53 -17.24
CA ASN A 121 34.71 -11.51 -18.71
C ASN A 121 34.30 -10.13 -19.28
N ASP A 122 33.21 -9.57 -18.77
CA ASP A 122 32.52 -8.44 -19.41
C ASP A 122 32.56 -7.17 -18.56
N GLY A 123 32.84 -7.27 -17.25
CA GLY A 123 32.75 -6.16 -16.32
C GLY A 123 31.31 -5.65 -16.10
N LEU A 124 30.30 -6.46 -16.41
CA LEU A 124 28.90 -6.01 -16.44
C LEU A 124 28.09 -6.53 -15.26
N TYR A 125 27.32 -5.62 -14.67
CA TYR A 125 26.21 -5.99 -13.79
C TYR A 125 24.90 -5.95 -14.56
N LYS A 126 24.13 -7.05 -14.55
CA LYS A 126 22.86 -7.10 -15.31
C LYS A 126 21.66 -6.65 -14.48
N VAL A 127 20.72 -5.96 -15.15
CA VAL A 127 19.45 -5.51 -14.54
C VAL A 127 18.62 -6.70 -14.05
N LEU A 128 18.59 -7.76 -14.86
CA LEU A 128 17.87 -9.01 -14.63
C LEU A 128 18.29 -9.73 -13.34
N TRP A 129 19.56 -9.61 -12.95
CA TRP A 129 20.07 -10.22 -11.72
C TRP A 129 19.49 -9.61 -10.45
N GLN A 130 18.79 -8.47 -10.54
CA GLN A 130 18.13 -7.85 -9.39
C GLN A 130 16.68 -8.34 -9.19
N ILE A 131 16.18 -9.26 -10.02
CA ILE A 131 14.89 -9.96 -9.84
C ILE A 131 15.05 -11.18 -8.95
N LYS A 132 14.31 -11.30 -7.85
CA LYS A 132 14.50 -12.33 -6.80
C LYS A 132 14.36 -13.77 -7.30
N GLU A 133 13.52 -13.97 -8.31
CA GLU A 133 13.30 -15.29 -8.92
C GLU A 133 14.50 -15.76 -9.75
N VAL A 134 15.33 -14.83 -10.24
CA VAL A 134 16.57 -15.11 -10.97
C VAL A 134 17.69 -15.34 -9.96
N LYS A 135 18.07 -16.59 -9.80
CA LYS A 135 19.07 -17.07 -8.82
C LYS A 135 20.36 -17.56 -9.47
N VAL A 136 20.34 -17.83 -10.77
CA VAL A 136 21.46 -18.42 -11.51
C VAL A 136 21.78 -17.56 -12.74
N CYS A 137 23.06 -17.41 -13.04
CA CYS A 137 23.52 -16.86 -14.30
C CYS A 137 23.36 -17.92 -15.40
N THR A 138 22.55 -17.68 -16.42
CA THR A 138 22.38 -18.63 -17.53
C THR A 138 23.58 -18.78 -18.44
N VAL A 139 24.46 -17.77 -18.50
CA VAL A 139 25.68 -17.82 -19.32
C VAL A 139 26.67 -18.82 -18.72
N HIS A 140 26.95 -18.68 -17.42
CA HIS A 140 27.95 -19.50 -16.73
C HIS A 140 27.37 -20.66 -15.92
N ARG A 141 26.05 -20.74 -15.80
CA ARG A 141 25.28 -21.74 -15.05
C ARG A 141 25.65 -21.82 -13.57
N GLU A 142 26.05 -20.68 -12.99
CA GLU A 142 26.46 -20.54 -11.60
C GLU A 142 25.47 -19.67 -10.81
N PRO A 143 25.29 -19.92 -9.50
CA PRO A 143 24.46 -19.08 -8.64
C PRO A 143 24.94 -17.63 -8.64
N LEU A 144 23.98 -16.71 -8.62
CA LEU A 144 24.25 -15.31 -8.37
C LEU A 144 24.59 -15.13 -6.89
N ILE A 145 25.73 -14.51 -6.62
CA ILE A 145 26.18 -14.22 -5.27
C ILE A 145 25.91 -12.76 -4.90
N THR A 146 25.79 -12.51 -3.61
CA THR A 146 25.67 -11.17 -3.03
C THR A 146 26.84 -10.81 -2.12
N GLN A 147 27.69 -11.76 -1.77
CA GLN A 147 28.72 -11.63 -0.74
C GLN A 147 30.12 -11.62 -1.35
N CYS A 148 31.04 -10.92 -0.69
CA CYS A 148 32.46 -11.03 -1.01
C CYS A 148 32.99 -12.39 -0.52
N GLN A 149 33.62 -13.14 -1.42
CA GLN A 149 34.15 -14.47 -1.10
C GLN A 149 35.33 -14.45 -0.12
N ASN A 150 35.97 -13.30 0.08
CA ASN A 150 37.08 -13.18 1.04
C ASN A 150 36.63 -12.82 2.46
N CYS A 151 35.60 -11.99 2.63
CA CYS A 151 35.16 -11.53 3.96
C CYS A 151 33.73 -11.92 4.34
N GLY A 152 32.98 -12.55 3.44
CA GLY A 152 31.58 -12.96 3.64
C GLY A 152 30.56 -11.82 3.68
N ILE A 153 30.98 -10.57 3.52
CA ILE A 153 30.09 -9.42 3.69
C ILE A 153 29.28 -9.18 2.42
N GLU A 154 27.99 -8.95 2.59
CA GLU A 154 27.06 -8.62 1.52
C GLU A 154 27.38 -7.28 0.88
N GLN A 155 27.48 -7.28 -0.44
CA GLN A 155 27.78 -6.09 -1.21
C GLN A 155 26.53 -5.20 -1.29
N PRO A 156 26.63 -3.92 -0.92
CA PRO A 156 25.53 -2.97 -1.08
C PRO A 156 25.15 -2.84 -2.55
N TYR A 157 23.93 -2.35 -2.82
CA TYR A 157 23.44 -2.22 -4.19
C TYR A 157 24.36 -1.39 -5.11
N THR A 158 24.88 -0.26 -4.62
CA THR A 158 25.86 0.59 -5.32
C THR A 158 26.90 1.15 -4.35
N THR A 159 28.18 1.15 -4.72
CA THR A 159 29.26 1.91 -4.08
C THR A 159 30.36 2.24 -5.10
N ASN A 160 31.25 3.17 -4.74
CA ASN A 160 32.44 3.47 -5.53
C ASN A 160 33.36 2.23 -5.68
N ASP A 161 33.46 1.36 -4.67
CA ASP A 161 34.33 0.18 -4.77
C ASP A 161 33.83 -0.85 -5.80
N LEU A 162 32.50 -0.95 -5.96
CA LEU A 162 31.88 -1.87 -6.92
C LEU A 162 32.13 -1.47 -8.38
N SER A 163 32.47 -0.20 -8.67
CA SER A 163 32.87 0.21 -10.01
C SER A 163 34.23 -0.35 -10.44
N GLN A 164 35.01 -0.82 -9.46
CA GLN A 164 36.31 -1.48 -9.66
C GLN A 164 36.24 -2.98 -9.35
N TYR A 165 35.03 -3.52 -9.16
CA TYR A 165 34.80 -4.92 -8.78
C TYR A 165 35.51 -5.31 -7.47
N ILE A 166 35.63 -4.35 -6.55
CA ILE A 166 36.29 -4.53 -5.26
C ILE A 166 35.24 -4.55 -4.14
N CYS A 167 35.48 -5.38 -3.13
CA CYS A 167 34.63 -5.44 -1.95
C CYS A 167 34.62 -4.10 -1.20
N PHE A 168 33.43 -3.56 -0.93
CA PHE A 168 33.31 -2.27 -0.26
C PHE A 168 33.94 -2.25 1.16
N LYS A 169 34.04 -3.42 1.81
CA LYS A 169 34.55 -3.54 3.17
C LYS A 169 36.01 -3.95 3.24
N CYS A 170 36.38 -5.11 2.69
CA CYS A 170 37.74 -5.66 2.84
C CYS A 170 38.71 -5.21 1.74
N LYS A 171 38.21 -4.52 0.70
CA LYS A 171 38.98 -4.03 -0.44
C LYS A 171 39.66 -5.10 -1.31
N ASN A 172 39.35 -6.38 -1.09
CA ASN A 172 39.75 -7.46 -2.00
C ASN A 172 38.84 -7.53 -3.22
N THR A 173 39.38 -8.06 -4.32
CA THR A 173 38.62 -8.29 -5.56
C THR A 173 37.42 -9.22 -5.33
N LEU A 174 36.31 -8.91 -6.00
CA LEU A 174 35.11 -9.76 -6.05
C LEU A 174 35.22 -10.87 -7.11
N LEU A 175 36.33 -10.91 -7.86
CA LEU A 175 36.57 -11.87 -8.94
C LEU A 175 37.07 -13.24 -8.44
N VAL A 176 37.15 -13.46 -7.13
CA VAL A 176 37.59 -14.72 -6.52
C VAL A 176 36.48 -15.77 -6.61
N LYS A 177 36.76 -16.92 -7.24
CA LYS A 177 35.86 -18.08 -7.33
C LYS A 177 35.90 -18.91 -6.05
N MET A 178 34.74 -19.44 -5.64
CA MET A 178 34.70 -20.60 -4.76
C MET A 178 34.73 -21.90 -5.58
N ARG A 179 35.22 -22.99 -4.97
CA ARG A 179 35.04 -24.33 -5.53
C ARG A 179 33.56 -24.68 -5.38
N ASP A 180 32.88 -24.86 -6.50
CA ASP A 180 31.44 -25.12 -6.53
C ASP A 180 31.16 -26.63 -6.50
N ASP A 181 30.19 -26.98 -5.67
CA ASP A 181 29.58 -28.31 -5.60
C ASP A 181 28.07 -28.07 -5.61
N GLN A 182 27.46 -27.99 -6.80
CA GLN A 182 26.03 -27.65 -6.93
C GLN A 182 25.26 -28.45 -8.00
N SER A 183 23.99 -28.69 -7.65
CA SER A 183 23.05 -29.64 -8.24
C SER A 183 22.36 -29.15 -9.53
N THR A 184 22.31 -30.01 -10.55
CA THR A 184 21.69 -29.81 -11.88
C THR A 184 20.19 -29.46 -11.90
N ILE A 185 19.42 -29.79 -10.85
CA ILE A 185 17.95 -29.63 -10.82
C ILE A 185 17.52 -28.15 -10.77
N MET A 186 18.34 -27.23 -10.25
CA MET A 186 17.98 -25.80 -10.19
C MET A 186 17.96 -25.09 -11.56
N LEU A 187 18.63 -25.63 -12.59
CA LEU A 187 18.87 -24.91 -13.84
C LEU A 187 17.63 -24.80 -14.75
N ALA A 188 16.80 -25.84 -14.84
CA ALA A 188 15.69 -25.87 -15.80
C ALA A 188 14.62 -24.80 -15.50
N ASN A 189 14.22 -24.66 -14.23
CA ASN A 189 13.25 -23.64 -13.83
C ASN A 189 13.79 -22.21 -13.98
N GLN A 190 15.11 -22.03 -13.86
CA GLN A 190 15.75 -20.73 -14.01
C GLN A 190 15.74 -20.22 -15.45
N ASN A 191 15.88 -21.10 -16.44
CA ASN A 191 15.81 -20.71 -17.85
C ASN A 191 14.44 -20.13 -18.22
N LYS A 192 13.35 -20.75 -17.74
CA LYS A 192 11.99 -20.23 -17.97
C LYS A 192 11.82 -18.85 -17.33
N ASN A 193 12.12 -18.74 -16.03
CA ASN A 193 11.98 -17.47 -15.32
C ASN A 193 12.79 -16.37 -16.00
N GLN A 194 14.03 -16.67 -16.39
CA GLN A 194 14.88 -15.69 -17.04
C GLN A 194 14.28 -15.24 -18.39
N SER A 195 13.85 -16.18 -19.23
CA SER A 195 13.21 -15.86 -20.50
C SER A 195 11.93 -15.03 -20.33
N ASP A 196 11.13 -15.33 -19.31
CA ASP A 196 9.89 -14.60 -19.00
C ASP A 196 10.20 -13.14 -18.59
N TRP A 197 11.21 -12.92 -17.76
CA TRP A 197 11.63 -11.58 -17.34
C TRP A 197 12.35 -10.81 -18.46
N GLU A 198 13.16 -11.47 -19.29
CA GLU A 198 13.75 -10.86 -20.48
C GLU A 198 12.70 -10.38 -21.47
N PHE A 199 11.62 -11.15 -21.63
CA PHE A 199 10.48 -10.74 -22.44
C PHE A 199 9.85 -9.45 -21.89
N LEU A 200 9.58 -9.38 -20.59
CA LEU A 200 9.00 -8.19 -19.93
C LEU A 200 9.92 -6.96 -19.98
N LEU A 201 11.23 -7.16 -20.02
CA LEU A 201 12.23 -6.09 -20.09
C LEU A 201 12.47 -5.56 -21.51
N CYS A 202 11.93 -6.23 -22.53
CA CYS A 202 12.08 -5.79 -23.90
C CYS A 202 11.01 -4.74 -24.25
N LEU A 203 11.45 -3.55 -24.69
CA LEU A 203 10.56 -2.44 -25.09
C LEU A 203 9.63 -2.80 -26.27
N ASN A 204 10.03 -3.77 -27.09
CA ASN A 204 9.29 -4.16 -28.30
C ASN A 204 8.32 -5.33 -28.08
N ASN A 205 8.18 -5.81 -26.84
CA ASN A 205 7.36 -6.96 -26.50
C ASN A 205 6.23 -6.57 -25.54
N PRO A 206 5.24 -5.77 -25.98
CA PRO A 206 4.15 -5.37 -25.11
C PRO A 206 3.25 -6.57 -24.78
N LEU A 207 2.69 -6.58 -23.56
CA LEU A 207 1.72 -7.60 -23.15
C LEU A 207 0.38 -7.49 -23.91
N ILE A 208 0.10 -6.28 -24.42
CA ILE A 208 -1.06 -5.96 -25.26
C ILE A 208 -0.53 -5.50 -26.62
N LYS A 209 -0.84 -6.27 -27.67
CA LYS A 209 -0.40 -5.94 -29.03
C LYS A 209 -1.17 -4.73 -29.56
N ASN A 210 -0.56 -3.96 -30.47
CA ASN A 210 -1.19 -2.77 -31.03
C ASN A 210 -2.50 -3.05 -31.80
N ASN A 211 -2.64 -4.23 -32.40
CA ASN A 211 -3.87 -4.66 -33.08
C ASN A 211 -5.03 -5.01 -32.12
N GLU A 212 -4.75 -5.19 -30.82
CA GLU A 212 -5.76 -5.43 -29.79
C GLU A 212 -6.33 -4.12 -29.22
N LYS A 213 -5.77 -2.95 -29.59
CA LYS A 213 -6.20 -1.66 -29.05
C LYS A 213 -7.59 -1.29 -29.54
N LEU A 214 -8.56 -1.36 -28.63
CA LEU A 214 -9.93 -0.93 -28.85
C LEU A 214 -10.08 0.55 -28.47
N SER A 215 -10.78 1.32 -29.30
CA SER A 215 -11.02 2.76 -29.05
C SER A 215 -11.71 2.98 -27.70
N GLY A 216 -11.13 3.83 -26.86
CA GLY A 216 -11.66 4.18 -25.54
C GLY A 216 -11.41 3.15 -24.43
N ILE A 217 -10.61 2.11 -24.67
CA ILE A 217 -10.18 1.12 -23.67
C ILE A 217 -8.67 1.24 -23.46
N SER A 218 -8.23 1.43 -22.21
CA SER A 218 -6.81 1.51 -21.87
C SER A 218 -6.12 0.13 -21.91
N ASN A 219 -4.79 0.12 -22.04
CA ASN A 219 -4.00 -1.10 -21.96
C ASN A 219 -4.22 -1.83 -20.62
N GLU A 220 -4.42 -1.10 -19.51
CA GLU A 220 -4.71 -1.76 -18.22
C GLU A 220 -6.06 -2.50 -18.25
N GLN A 221 -7.06 -1.94 -18.94
CA GLN A 221 -8.36 -2.59 -19.09
C GLN A 221 -8.24 -3.83 -19.99
N LEU A 222 -7.54 -3.73 -21.12
CA LEU A 222 -7.31 -4.88 -22.00
C LEU A 222 -6.53 -5.99 -21.29
N LEU A 223 -5.49 -5.63 -20.53
CA LEU A 223 -4.74 -6.57 -19.70
C LEU A 223 -5.61 -7.20 -18.61
N ALA A 224 -6.50 -6.44 -17.98
CA ALA A 224 -7.47 -6.97 -17.02
C ALA A 224 -8.40 -8.01 -17.67
N ALA A 225 -8.90 -7.77 -18.88
CA ALA A 225 -9.72 -8.72 -19.61
C ALA A 225 -8.94 -9.97 -20.01
N LYS A 226 -7.73 -9.82 -20.56
CA LYS A 226 -6.82 -10.91 -20.94
C LYS A 226 -6.47 -11.78 -19.72
N LEU A 227 -6.19 -11.14 -18.59
CA LEU A 227 -5.90 -11.85 -17.34
C LEU A 227 -7.10 -12.67 -16.85
N LEU A 228 -8.33 -12.13 -16.89
CA LEU A 228 -9.54 -12.90 -16.56
C LEU A 228 -9.76 -14.08 -17.51
N TYR A 229 -9.54 -13.84 -18.82
CA TYR A 229 -9.71 -14.85 -19.87
C TYR A 229 -8.77 -16.05 -19.65
N VAL A 230 -7.48 -15.79 -19.49
CA VAL A 230 -6.48 -16.84 -19.22
C VAL A 230 -6.72 -17.50 -17.86
N ALA A 231 -7.09 -16.74 -16.83
CA ALA A 231 -7.42 -17.31 -15.53
C ALA A 231 -8.60 -18.31 -15.58
N GLN A 232 -9.52 -18.17 -16.53
CA GLN A 232 -10.66 -19.08 -16.75
C GLN A 232 -10.36 -20.22 -17.73
N GLY A 233 -9.17 -20.26 -18.33
CA GLY A 233 -8.82 -21.31 -19.31
C GLY A 233 -9.36 -20.99 -20.69
N CYS A 234 -9.41 -19.70 -21.02
CA CYS A 234 -9.73 -19.18 -22.35
C CYS A 234 -11.16 -19.51 -22.87
N PRO A 235 -12.23 -19.39 -22.05
CA PRO A 235 -13.59 -19.73 -22.49
C PRO A 235 -14.18 -18.66 -23.40
N MET A 236 -15.17 -19.02 -24.22
CA MET A 236 -15.88 -18.04 -25.09
C MET A 236 -16.72 -17.01 -24.33
N LYS A 237 -17.11 -17.29 -23.08
CA LYS A 237 -17.95 -16.41 -22.25
C LYS A 237 -17.37 -16.31 -20.84
N TYR A 238 -17.35 -15.10 -20.30
CA TYR A 238 -16.89 -14.82 -18.95
C TYR A 238 -17.85 -15.40 -17.91
N LYS A 239 -17.31 -16.25 -17.05
CA LYS A 239 -18.02 -16.84 -15.92
C LYS A 239 -17.22 -16.69 -14.64
N ARG A 240 -17.68 -15.76 -13.82
CA ARG A 240 -16.98 -15.34 -12.60
C ARG A 240 -16.56 -16.48 -11.65
N SER A 241 -17.30 -17.58 -11.59
CA SER A 241 -17.03 -18.73 -10.72
C SER A 241 -15.93 -19.67 -11.23
N GLU A 242 -15.48 -19.54 -12.47
CA GLU A 242 -14.57 -20.51 -13.13
C GLU A 242 -13.08 -20.08 -13.09
N SER A 243 -12.75 -18.95 -12.46
CA SER A 243 -11.36 -18.50 -12.32
C SER A 243 -10.64 -19.24 -11.18
N MET A 244 -9.71 -20.14 -11.52
CA MET A 244 -9.04 -21.01 -10.53
C MET A 244 -7.83 -20.35 -9.84
N SER A 245 -7.18 -19.38 -10.47
CA SER A 245 -5.90 -18.81 -10.00
C SER A 245 -5.98 -17.44 -9.34
N LEU A 246 -7.17 -16.84 -9.33
CA LEU A 246 -7.42 -15.53 -8.75
C LEU A 246 -8.44 -15.65 -7.62
N THR A 247 -8.20 -14.94 -6.51
CA THR A 247 -9.19 -14.86 -5.43
C THR A 247 -10.44 -14.11 -5.87
N ASN A 248 -11.57 -14.38 -5.21
CA ASN A 248 -12.83 -13.63 -5.44
C ASN A 248 -12.67 -12.10 -5.32
N SER A 249 -11.74 -11.62 -4.49
CA SER A 249 -11.44 -10.20 -4.35
C SER A 249 -10.62 -9.66 -5.54
N GLN A 250 -9.65 -10.44 -6.03
CA GLN A 250 -8.90 -10.14 -7.27
C GLN A 250 -9.86 -10.06 -8.45
N ILE A 251 -10.68 -11.09 -8.68
CA ILE A 251 -11.66 -11.14 -9.77
C ILE A 251 -12.59 -9.93 -9.73
N LYS A 252 -13.17 -9.59 -8.55
CA LYS A 252 -14.01 -8.39 -8.38
C LYS A 252 -13.29 -7.12 -8.83
N GLY A 253 -12.04 -6.99 -8.42
CA GLY A 253 -11.24 -5.81 -8.68
C GLY A 253 -10.84 -5.67 -10.15
N ILE A 254 -10.36 -6.75 -10.75
CA ILE A 254 -9.94 -6.79 -12.16
C ILE A 254 -11.17 -6.58 -13.06
N TYR A 255 -12.30 -7.22 -12.75
CA TYR A 255 -13.56 -6.98 -13.44
C TYR A 255 -14.02 -5.53 -13.34
N ALA A 256 -13.91 -4.93 -12.15
CA ALA A 256 -14.28 -3.53 -11.95
C ALA A 256 -13.32 -2.55 -12.65
N LEU A 257 -12.04 -2.91 -12.75
CA LEU A 257 -11.03 -2.17 -13.52
C LEU A 257 -11.39 -2.14 -15.00
N TYR A 258 -11.65 -3.31 -15.61
CA TYR A 258 -12.09 -3.39 -17.01
C TYR A 258 -13.34 -2.53 -17.28
N ASN A 259 -14.33 -2.57 -16.38
CA ASN A 259 -15.57 -1.79 -16.51
C ASN A 259 -15.44 -0.30 -16.09
N ASN A 260 -14.23 0.20 -15.80
CA ASN A 260 -13.97 1.56 -15.32
C ASN A 260 -14.81 1.96 -14.06
N ARG A 261 -15.16 0.98 -13.22
CA ARG A 261 -15.98 1.18 -12.00
C ARG A 261 -15.14 1.47 -10.76
N HIS A 262 -13.87 1.05 -10.75
CA HIS A 262 -12.97 1.25 -9.61
C HIS A 262 -11.58 1.67 -10.09
N LYS A 263 -11.30 2.97 -10.04
CA LYS A 263 -9.99 3.56 -10.41
C LYS A 263 -8.82 3.17 -9.49
N THR A 264 -9.07 2.44 -8.39
CA THR A 264 -8.06 2.18 -7.35
C THR A 264 -7.42 0.80 -7.41
N LYS A 265 -8.03 -0.18 -8.11
CA LYS A 265 -7.46 -1.52 -8.26
C LYS A 265 -6.65 -1.57 -9.55
N LEU A 266 -5.43 -2.14 -9.49
CA LEU A 266 -4.56 -2.34 -10.64
C LEU A 266 -4.26 -3.82 -10.82
N VAL A 267 -3.88 -4.18 -12.04
CA VAL A 267 -3.26 -5.48 -12.33
C VAL A 267 -1.80 -5.41 -11.86
N THR A 268 -1.42 -6.29 -10.94
CA THR A 268 -0.04 -6.39 -10.45
C THR A 268 0.74 -7.45 -11.22
N LEU A 269 2.08 -7.38 -11.20
CA LEU A 269 2.93 -8.43 -11.76
C LEU A 269 2.65 -9.79 -11.10
N GLN A 270 2.39 -9.79 -9.79
CA GLN A 270 2.01 -10.99 -9.06
C GLN A 270 0.71 -11.60 -9.61
N ASP A 271 -0.29 -10.77 -9.95
CA ASP A 271 -1.53 -11.28 -10.55
C ASP A 271 -1.24 -11.97 -11.90
N ILE A 272 -0.37 -11.36 -12.72
CA ILE A 272 0.05 -11.92 -14.02
C ILE A 272 0.77 -13.25 -13.83
N PHE A 273 1.83 -13.29 -13.01
CA PHE A 273 2.59 -14.52 -12.76
C PHE A 273 1.76 -15.62 -12.11
N ASN A 274 0.85 -15.29 -11.18
CA ASN A 274 -0.06 -16.28 -10.60
C ASN A 274 -0.92 -16.96 -11.68
N VAL A 275 -1.47 -16.18 -12.61
CA VAL A 275 -2.28 -16.71 -13.70
C VAL A 275 -1.43 -17.53 -14.67
N ILE A 276 -0.28 -17.01 -15.11
CA ILE A 276 0.65 -17.69 -16.02
C ILE A 276 1.11 -19.03 -15.44
N ASN A 277 1.57 -19.04 -14.18
CA ASN A 277 2.07 -20.23 -13.51
C ASN A 277 0.96 -21.27 -13.29
N SER A 278 -0.25 -20.84 -12.93
CA SER A 278 -1.40 -21.75 -12.79
C SER A 278 -1.81 -22.43 -14.10
N ARG A 279 -1.44 -21.85 -15.24
CA ARG A 279 -1.71 -22.37 -16.58
C ARG A 279 -0.49 -23.00 -17.23
N SER A 280 0.64 -23.08 -16.53
CA SER A 280 1.93 -23.56 -17.07
C SER A 280 2.33 -22.85 -18.38
N MET A 281 1.93 -21.59 -18.55
CA MET A 281 2.27 -20.77 -19.71
C MET A 281 3.58 -20.01 -19.48
N SER A 282 4.18 -19.48 -20.54
CA SER A 282 5.21 -18.43 -20.48
C SER A 282 4.58 -17.03 -20.60
N VAL A 283 5.34 -15.99 -20.24
CA VAL A 283 4.90 -14.60 -20.46
C VAL A 283 4.70 -14.30 -21.93
N LYS A 284 5.56 -14.86 -22.80
CA LYS A 284 5.41 -14.73 -24.25
C LYS A 284 4.08 -15.32 -24.73
N GLN A 285 3.75 -16.55 -24.32
CA GLN A 285 2.47 -17.18 -24.67
C GLN A 285 1.27 -16.39 -24.14
N PHE A 286 1.38 -15.82 -22.94
CA PHE A 286 0.35 -14.94 -22.39
C PHE A 286 0.16 -13.68 -23.25
N ALA A 287 1.25 -12.99 -23.61
CA ALA A 287 1.19 -11.81 -24.48
C ALA A 287 0.62 -12.14 -25.87
N GLU A 288 0.95 -13.30 -26.41
CA GLU A 288 0.48 -13.80 -27.70
C GLU A 288 -1.00 -14.22 -27.68
N THR A 289 -1.59 -14.45 -26.51
CA THR A 289 -2.99 -14.86 -26.38
C THR A 289 -3.94 -13.71 -26.71
N ASP A 290 -4.73 -13.87 -27.78
CA ASP A 290 -5.76 -12.92 -28.16
C ASP A 290 -7.07 -13.18 -27.38
N VAL A 291 -7.77 -12.11 -26.99
CA VAL A 291 -9.05 -12.22 -26.27
C VAL A 291 -10.21 -12.11 -27.25
N PRO A 292 -11.06 -13.14 -27.41
CA PRO A 292 -12.17 -13.09 -28.37
C PRO A 292 -13.17 -11.97 -28.04
N GLN A 293 -13.70 -11.31 -29.07
CA GLN A 293 -14.72 -10.25 -28.90
C GLN A 293 -15.96 -10.75 -28.13
N ASN A 294 -16.41 -11.98 -28.40
CA ASN A 294 -17.51 -12.61 -27.67
C ASN A 294 -17.27 -12.67 -26.14
N TYR A 295 -16.02 -12.87 -25.74
CA TYR A 295 -15.64 -12.87 -24.33
C TYR A 295 -15.70 -11.45 -23.75
N LEU A 296 -15.13 -10.46 -24.46
CA LEU A 296 -15.21 -9.04 -24.06
C LEU A 296 -16.66 -8.57 -23.92
N ASP A 297 -17.50 -8.90 -24.91
CA ASP A 297 -18.93 -8.60 -24.90
C ASP A 297 -19.62 -9.25 -23.71
N SER A 298 -19.28 -10.49 -23.37
CA SER A 298 -19.85 -11.17 -22.19
C SER A 298 -19.43 -10.54 -20.86
N ILE A 299 -18.26 -9.89 -20.78
CA ILE A 299 -17.86 -9.11 -19.60
C ILE A 299 -18.75 -7.87 -19.46
N ASN A 300 -19.01 -7.17 -20.57
CA ASN A 300 -19.84 -5.96 -20.60
C ASN A 300 -21.34 -6.25 -20.40
N ASN A 301 -21.81 -7.34 -21.01
CA ASN A 301 -23.21 -7.76 -21.04
C ASN A 301 -23.72 -8.39 -19.74
N ASN A 302 -22.86 -8.60 -18.73
CA ASN A 302 -23.32 -9.04 -17.41
C ASN A 302 -24.24 -8.04 -16.70
N ASN A 303 -24.37 -6.82 -17.24
CA ASN A 303 -25.47 -5.92 -16.91
C ASN A 303 -26.69 -6.17 -17.80
N ILE A 304 -27.10 -7.44 -18.01
CA ILE A 304 -28.40 -7.73 -18.64
C ILE A 304 -29.43 -6.86 -17.92
N VAL A 305 -30.00 -5.91 -18.66
CA VAL A 305 -31.04 -5.02 -18.15
C VAL A 305 -32.27 -5.89 -17.97
N ILE A 306 -32.40 -6.48 -16.78
CA ILE A 306 -33.59 -7.25 -16.44
C ILE A 306 -34.77 -6.28 -16.48
N SER A 307 -35.74 -6.59 -17.34
CA SER A 307 -36.94 -5.77 -17.49
C SER A 307 -37.64 -5.63 -16.14
N LYS A 308 -38.20 -4.44 -15.90
CA LYS A 308 -38.96 -4.17 -14.67
C LYS A 308 -40.18 -5.09 -14.64
N GLY A 309 -40.31 -5.85 -13.55
CA GLY A 309 -41.50 -6.66 -13.30
C GLY A 309 -42.76 -5.80 -13.13
N THR A 310 -43.93 -6.43 -13.23
CA THR A 310 -45.23 -5.78 -13.04
C THR A 310 -45.74 -5.99 -11.62
N CYS A 311 -46.65 -5.12 -11.17
CA CYS A 311 -47.37 -5.34 -9.93
C CYS A 311 -48.40 -6.47 -10.13
N ILE A 312 -48.45 -7.45 -9.22
CA ILE A 312 -49.41 -8.58 -9.28
C ILE A 312 -50.44 -8.56 -8.14
N ALA A 313 -50.47 -7.49 -7.35
CA ALA A 313 -51.45 -7.34 -6.27
C ALA A 313 -52.85 -7.05 -6.84
N PRO A 314 -53.86 -7.90 -6.60
CA PRO A 314 -55.15 -7.82 -7.29
C PRO A 314 -55.97 -6.57 -6.93
N TRP A 315 -55.78 -6.01 -5.74
CA TRP A 315 -56.43 -4.77 -5.29
C TRP A 315 -55.69 -3.49 -5.72
N CYS A 316 -54.55 -3.60 -6.41
CA CYS A 316 -53.80 -2.44 -6.85
C CYS A 316 -54.38 -1.88 -8.15
N LEU A 317 -54.57 -0.55 -8.21
CA LEU A 317 -54.98 0.15 -9.44
C LEU A 317 -54.00 -0.02 -10.60
N ASN A 318 -52.76 -0.44 -10.33
CA ASN A 318 -51.72 -0.68 -11.33
C ASN A 318 -51.36 -2.17 -11.46
N ASN A 319 -52.29 -3.08 -11.11
CA ASN A 319 -52.12 -4.52 -11.34
C ASN A 319 -51.84 -4.81 -12.82
N GLY A 320 -50.90 -5.70 -13.11
CA GLY A 320 -50.43 -6.01 -14.47
C GLY A 320 -49.50 -4.96 -15.10
N SER A 321 -49.22 -3.84 -14.43
CA SER A 321 -48.39 -2.75 -14.97
C SER A 321 -47.09 -2.53 -14.19
N ASN A 322 -46.08 -1.96 -14.85
CA ASN A 322 -44.80 -1.55 -14.24
C ASN A 322 -44.63 -0.01 -14.14
N THR A 323 -45.66 0.77 -14.52
CA THR A 323 -45.60 2.25 -14.54
C THR A 323 -45.30 2.85 -13.17
N LYS A 324 -45.83 2.25 -12.11
CA LYS A 324 -45.61 2.67 -10.71
C LYS A 324 -44.53 1.84 -10.00
N MET A 325 -43.73 1.06 -10.73
CA MET A 325 -42.65 0.27 -10.14
C MET A 325 -41.37 1.11 -10.00
N ARG A 326 -40.93 1.33 -8.76
CA ARG A 326 -39.73 2.11 -8.44
C ARG A 326 -38.67 1.22 -7.79
N TYR A 327 -37.42 1.33 -8.27
CA TYR A 327 -36.30 0.54 -7.77
C TYR A 327 -35.92 0.93 -6.34
N ILE A 328 -35.60 -0.06 -5.51
CA ILE A 328 -35.10 0.14 -4.15
C ILE A 328 -33.62 -0.24 -4.11
N SER A 329 -32.72 0.75 -3.96
CA SER A 329 -31.27 0.51 -3.92
C SER A 329 -30.75 -0.01 -2.56
N LYS A 330 -31.61 -0.03 -1.53
CA LYS A 330 -31.21 -0.23 -0.14
C LYS A 330 -30.47 -1.55 0.11
N ASN A 331 -29.48 -1.47 1.01
CA ASN A 331 -28.65 -2.56 1.50
C ASN A 331 -29.41 -3.48 2.47
N GLU A 332 -30.52 -4.07 2.03
CA GLU A 332 -31.04 -5.27 2.69
C GLU A 332 -30.14 -6.44 2.26
N ASN A 333 -28.95 -6.52 2.85
CA ASN A 333 -27.90 -7.48 2.48
C ASN A 333 -28.40 -8.94 2.49
N TYR A 334 -29.40 -9.25 3.32
CA TYR A 334 -30.04 -10.56 3.37
C TYR A 334 -30.90 -10.83 2.13
N LEU A 335 -31.66 -9.83 1.64
CA LEU A 335 -32.46 -9.95 0.42
C LEU A 335 -31.59 -10.05 -0.83
N LYS A 336 -30.45 -9.36 -0.87
CA LYS A 336 -29.52 -9.38 -2.02
C LYS A 336 -28.93 -10.77 -2.31
N LYS A 337 -29.01 -11.72 -1.37
CA LYS A 337 -28.63 -13.13 -1.61
C LYS A 337 -29.68 -13.88 -2.45
N LYS A 338 -30.96 -13.56 -2.25
CA LYS A 338 -32.09 -14.23 -2.92
C LYS A 338 -32.56 -13.47 -4.17
N TYR A 339 -32.47 -12.15 -4.16
CA TYR A 339 -33.01 -11.27 -5.20
C TYR A 339 -31.94 -10.35 -5.80
N LYS A 340 -31.84 -10.31 -7.13
CA LYS A 340 -30.87 -9.46 -7.86
C LYS A 340 -31.31 -8.00 -7.91
N TYR A 341 -32.61 -7.77 -8.13
CA TYR A 341 -33.24 -6.46 -8.19
C TYR A 341 -34.47 -6.43 -7.29
N ILE A 342 -34.70 -5.30 -6.62
CA ILE A 342 -35.86 -5.11 -5.75
C ILE A 342 -36.58 -3.86 -6.18
N TYR A 343 -37.88 -3.99 -6.41
CA TYR A 343 -38.78 -2.90 -6.78
C TYR A 343 -39.96 -2.87 -5.81
N VAL A 344 -40.65 -1.74 -5.76
CA VAL A 344 -41.92 -1.59 -5.07
C VAL A 344 -42.90 -0.88 -5.99
N CYS A 345 -44.16 -1.31 -5.96
CA CYS A 345 -45.24 -0.58 -6.61
C CYS A 345 -45.60 0.62 -5.73
N THR A 346 -45.41 1.86 -6.19
CA THR A 346 -45.71 3.06 -5.38
C THR A 346 -47.21 3.33 -5.21
N SER A 347 -48.08 2.51 -5.80
CA SER A 347 -49.53 2.60 -5.57
C SER A 347 -50.01 1.69 -4.45
N CYS A 348 -49.49 0.46 -4.35
CA CYS A 348 -49.90 -0.46 -3.28
C CYS A 348 -48.79 -0.77 -2.27
N PHE A 349 -47.57 -0.28 -2.49
CA PHE A 349 -46.37 -0.50 -1.69
C PHE A 349 -45.97 -1.97 -1.45
N VAL A 350 -46.48 -2.89 -2.26
CA VAL A 350 -46.00 -4.28 -2.30
C VAL A 350 -44.61 -4.32 -2.94
N LYS A 351 -43.69 -5.05 -2.30
CA LYS A 351 -42.30 -5.22 -2.74
C LYS A 351 -42.18 -6.47 -3.63
N TYR A 352 -41.37 -6.35 -4.67
CA TYR A 352 -41.10 -7.41 -5.63
C TYR A 352 -39.59 -7.59 -5.83
N GLY A 353 -39.15 -8.83 -5.99
CA GLY A 353 -37.76 -9.19 -6.16
C GLY A 353 -37.56 -10.11 -7.36
N PHE A 354 -36.53 -9.86 -8.16
CA PHE A 354 -36.12 -10.79 -9.21
C PHE A 354 -35.31 -11.93 -8.59
N ASN A 355 -35.92 -13.10 -8.46
CA ASN A 355 -35.33 -14.27 -7.80
C ASN A 355 -34.19 -14.84 -8.66
N VAL A 356 -33.00 -14.95 -8.07
CA VAL A 356 -31.78 -15.41 -8.77
C VAL A 356 -31.86 -16.89 -9.16
N GLN A 357 -32.63 -17.70 -8.43
CA GLN A 357 -32.75 -19.14 -8.69
C GLN A 357 -33.80 -19.44 -9.77
N THR A 358 -34.96 -18.78 -9.71
CA THR A 358 -36.06 -19.04 -10.65
C THR A 358 -36.02 -18.15 -11.89
N ASN A 359 -35.23 -17.07 -11.88
CA ASN A 359 -35.23 -16.03 -12.92
C ASN A 359 -36.60 -15.37 -13.14
N GLU A 360 -37.40 -15.26 -12.08
CA GLU A 360 -38.74 -14.67 -12.13
C GLU A 360 -38.90 -13.54 -11.12
N TRP A 361 -39.82 -12.62 -11.44
CA TRP A 361 -40.28 -11.61 -10.48
C TRP A 361 -41.27 -12.23 -9.51
N VAL A 362 -40.95 -12.18 -8.22
CA VAL A 362 -41.80 -12.70 -7.15
C VAL A 362 -42.05 -11.64 -6.09
N GLU A 363 -43.14 -11.77 -5.35
CA GLU A 363 -43.42 -10.92 -4.20
C GLU A 363 -42.40 -11.17 -3.08
N ILE A 364 -41.95 -10.09 -2.43
CA ILE A 364 -41.14 -10.17 -1.21
C ILE A 364 -42.05 -10.05 0.01
N GLY A 365 -42.14 -11.13 0.79
CA GLY A 365 -42.87 -11.15 2.06
C GLY A 365 -44.28 -11.73 1.99
N GLU A 366 -44.70 -12.24 0.82
CA GLU A 366 -45.89 -13.08 0.66
C GLU A 366 -47.20 -12.43 1.16
N LYS A 367 -47.33 -11.10 1.11
CA LYS A 367 -48.55 -10.39 1.54
C LYS A 367 -49.74 -10.74 0.62
N ILE A 368 -49.51 -10.93 -0.68
CA ILE A 368 -50.55 -11.28 -1.65
C ILE A 368 -51.16 -12.63 -1.34
N SER A 369 -50.36 -13.63 -0.99
CA SER A 369 -50.88 -14.96 -0.63
C SER A 369 -51.49 -15.00 0.78
N LEU A 370 -51.07 -14.10 1.68
CA LEU A 370 -51.61 -14.00 3.05
C LEU A 370 -52.98 -13.33 3.11
N ILE A 371 -53.23 -12.31 2.28
CA ILE A 371 -54.48 -11.52 2.35
C ILE A 371 -55.75 -12.37 2.17
N PRO A 372 -55.86 -13.29 1.19
CA PRO A 372 -57.02 -14.19 1.08
C PRO A 372 -57.27 -15.06 2.32
N LYS A 373 -56.23 -15.35 3.12
CA LYS A 373 -56.35 -16.09 4.39
C LYS A 373 -56.77 -15.19 5.56
N VAL A 374 -56.41 -13.91 5.49
CA VAL A 374 -56.73 -12.90 6.51
C VAL A 374 -58.17 -12.44 6.40
N LEU A 375 -58.67 -12.17 5.19
CA LEU A 375 -59.98 -11.57 4.98
C LEU A 375 -61.14 -12.34 5.63
N PRO A 376 -61.22 -13.69 5.55
CA PRO A 376 -62.29 -14.44 6.22
C PRO A 376 -62.25 -14.37 7.75
N LEU A 377 -61.09 -14.04 8.33
CA LEU A 377 -60.88 -13.97 9.78
C LEU A 377 -61.18 -12.57 10.34
N VAL A 378 -61.12 -11.53 9.52
CA VAL A 378 -61.38 -10.14 9.93
C VAL A 378 -62.88 -9.83 9.78
N LYS A 379 -63.66 -10.25 10.77
CA LYS A 379 -65.12 -10.01 10.90
C LYS A 379 -65.44 -9.11 12.11
N PRO A 380 -66.64 -8.51 12.21
CA PRO A 380 -67.04 -7.76 13.40
C PRO A 380 -66.81 -8.57 14.68
N GLY A 381 -66.07 -8.00 15.63
CA GLY A 381 -65.72 -8.67 16.90
C GLY A 381 -64.45 -9.52 16.89
N PHE A 382 -63.72 -9.56 15.76
CA PHE A 382 -62.48 -10.32 15.64
C PHE A 382 -61.37 -9.81 16.59
N LYS A 383 -60.58 -10.76 17.15
CA LYS A 383 -59.42 -10.48 18.00
C LYS A 383 -58.11 -10.84 17.29
N ILE A 384 -57.11 -9.94 17.33
CA ILE A 384 -55.80 -10.15 16.67
C ILE A 384 -55.13 -11.49 17.03
N ASN A 385 -55.30 -11.95 18.29
CA ASN A 385 -54.76 -13.24 18.77
C ASN A 385 -55.24 -14.42 17.92
N THR A 386 -56.49 -14.37 17.45
CA THR A 386 -57.07 -15.41 16.61
C THR A 386 -56.36 -15.46 15.26
N LEU A 387 -56.02 -14.31 14.67
CA LEU A 387 -55.29 -14.26 13.40
C LEU A 387 -53.84 -14.71 13.54
N VAL A 388 -53.16 -14.27 14.61
CA VAL A 388 -51.82 -14.72 14.96
C VAL A 388 -51.77 -16.26 15.06
N LYS A 389 -52.73 -16.87 15.76
CA LYS A 389 -52.86 -18.32 15.89
C LYS A 389 -53.17 -19.02 14.56
N ASN A 390 -54.15 -18.52 13.81
CA ASN A 390 -54.58 -19.17 12.55
C ASN A 390 -53.55 -19.05 11.42
N LEU A 391 -52.81 -17.95 11.36
CA LEU A 391 -51.80 -17.72 10.31
C LEU A 391 -50.38 -18.13 10.72
N ASN A 392 -50.19 -18.56 11.97
CA ASN A 392 -48.88 -18.87 12.54
C ASN A 392 -47.85 -17.75 12.27
N THR A 393 -48.20 -16.51 12.60
CA THR A 393 -47.39 -15.32 12.33
C THR A 393 -47.16 -14.50 13.59
N SER A 394 -46.27 -13.50 13.53
CA SER A 394 -46.05 -12.60 14.67
C SER A 394 -47.18 -11.59 14.82
N PHE A 395 -47.40 -11.10 16.04
CA PHE A 395 -48.31 -9.98 16.30
C PHE A 395 -48.03 -8.77 15.42
N THR A 396 -46.75 -8.41 15.27
CA THR A 396 -46.31 -7.28 14.44
C THR A 396 -46.74 -7.45 12.98
N ASN A 397 -46.55 -8.64 12.40
CA ASN A 397 -46.97 -8.91 11.02
C ASN A 397 -48.50 -8.92 10.90
N ALA A 398 -49.21 -9.48 11.88
CA ALA A 398 -50.68 -9.46 11.92
C ALA A 398 -51.22 -8.02 11.92
N TYR A 399 -50.72 -7.16 12.81
CA TYR A 399 -51.11 -5.75 12.86
C TYR A 399 -50.74 -4.99 11.58
N GLU A 400 -49.56 -5.25 11.01
CA GLU A 400 -49.15 -4.64 9.74
C GLU A 400 -50.11 -5.00 8.60
N ILE A 401 -50.49 -6.27 8.48
CA ILE A 401 -51.42 -6.71 7.44
C ILE A 401 -52.78 -6.07 7.65
N VAL A 402 -53.30 -6.07 8.87
CA VAL A 402 -54.60 -5.45 9.17
C VAL A 402 -54.57 -3.95 8.88
N GLY A 403 -53.55 -3.23 9.36
CA GLY A 403 -53.40 -1.80 9.08
C GLY A 403 -53.31 -1.51 7.58
N TYR A 404 -52.58 -2.34 6.83
CA TYR A 404 -52.52 -2.26 5.37
C TYR A 404 -53.89 -2.45 4.71
N LEU A 405 -54.65 -3.47 5.11
CA LEU A 405 -55.97 -3.75 4.54
C LEU A 405 -56.97 -2.61 4.78
N VAL A 406 -56.92 -1.99 5.96
CA VAL A 406 -57.75 -0.82 6.31
C VAL A 406 -57.43 0.35 5.39
N ILE A 407 -56.15 0.72 5.25
CA ILE A 407 -55.74 1.86 4.41
C ILE A 407 -56.05 1.64 2.93
N ARG A 408 -56.05 0.39 2.48
CA ARG A 408 -56.42 0.05 1.10
C ARG A 408 -57.92 -0.06 0.87
N GLY A 409 -58.74 0.21 1.89
CA GLY A 409 -60.20 0.10 1.80
C GLY A 409 -60.70 -1.33 1.55
N ILE A 410 -59.86 -2.34 1.81
CA ILE A 410 -60.23 -3.75 1.64
C ILE A 410 -61.05 -4.23 2.85
N VAL A 411 -60.79 -3.66 4.03
CA VAL A 411 -61.54 -3.89 5.27
C VAL A 411 -62.00 -2.55 5.80
N SER A 412 -63.30 -2.42 6.13
CA SER A 412 -63.81 -1.21 6.81
C SER A 412 -63.28 -1.11 8.23
N LEU A 413 -63.00 0.11 8.68
CA LEU A 413 -62.58 0.39 10.06
C LEU A 413 -63.63 -0.08 11.08
N ASP A 414 -64.92 -0.02 10.72
CA ASP A 414 -66.05 -0.42 11.59
C ASP A 414 -66.08 -1.93 11.90
N ILE A 415 -65.50 -2.74 11.02
CA ILE A 415 -65.44 -4.20 11.18
C ILE A 415 -64.44 -4.57 12.30
N ILE A 416 -63.45 -3.72 12.53
CA ILE A 416 -62.48 -3.94 13.57
C ILE A 416 -63.12 -3.42 14.86
N ASN A 417 -63.72 -4.32 15.64
CA ASN A 417 -64.44 -3.96 16.85
C ASN A 417 -63.44 -3.50 17.93
N PHE A 418 -63.20 -2.20 18.00
CA PHE A 418 -62.24 -1.63 18.92
C PHE A 418 -62.85 -1.38 20.29
N SER A 419 -62.07 -1.62 21.33
CA SER A 419 -62.34 -1.07 22.67
C SER A 419 -62.13 0.46 22.72
N TYR A 420 -61.54 1.07 21.67
CA TYR A 420 -61.21 2.50 21.59
C TYR A 420 -61.41 3.05 20.16
N PRO A 421 -62.09 4.19 19.97
CA PRO A 421 -62.30 4.77 18.65
C PRO A 421 -60.98 5.29 18.05
N ILE A 422 -60.56 4.72 16.91
CA ILE A 422 -59.41 5.22 16.14
C ILE A 422 -59.83 6.49 15.40
N LYS A 423 -59.17 7.61 15.71
CA LYS A 423 -59.33 8.86 14.96
C LYS A 423 -58.27 8.93 13.88
N LEU A 424 -58.66 8.81 12.61
CA LEU A 424 -57.72 8.96 11.50
C LEU A 424 -57.21 10.40 11.46
N GLU A 425 -55.93 10.58 11.78
CA GLU A 425 -55.25 11.87 11.66
C GLU A 425 -54.96 12.22 10.19
N LYS A 426 -54.81 13.53 9.93
CA LYS A 426 -54.37 14.04 8.63
C LYS A 426 -52.97 13.50 8.32
N THR A 427 -52.77 13.06 7.08
CA THR A 427 -51.51 12.50 6.59
C THR A 427 -50.27 13.34 6.91
N GLU A 428 -50.36 14.67 6.82
CA GLU A 428 -49.25 15.58 7.10
C GLU A 428 -48.77 15.49 8.55
N VAL A 429 -49.71 15.40 9.49
CA VAL A 429 -49.42 15.27 10.93
C VAL A 429 -48.73 13.94 11.19
N VAL A 430 -49.30 12.86 10.66
CA VAL A 430 -48.74 11.51 10.77
C VAL A 430 -47.32 11.45 10.18
N LEU A 431 -47.10 12.05 9.02
CA LEU A 431 -45.79 12.07 8.38
C LEU A 431 -44.75 12.82 9.23
N ASN A 432 -45.13 13.91 9.89
CA ASN A 432 -44.30 14.64 10.86
C ASN A 432 -43.89 13.77 12.05
N CYS A 433 -44.81 13.01 12.62
CA CYS A 433 -44.48 12.02 13.63
C CYS A 433 -43.46 11.00 13.13
N PHE A 434 -43.60 10.49 11.89
CA PHE A 434 -42.64 9.54 11.33
C PHE A 434 -41.24 10.13 11.09
N TYR A 435 -41.11 11.45 10.84
CA TYR A 435 -39.78 12.09 10.80
C TYR A 435 -39.05 12.00 12.15
N GLU A 436 -39.76 12.03 13.27
CA GLU A 436 -39.21 11.94 14.63
C GLU A 436 -39.00 10.48 15.09
N LEU A 437 -39.84 9.55 14.62
CA LEU A 437 -39.72 8.13 14.92
C LEU A 437 -38.52 7.46 14.24
N ILE A 438 -38.08 7.98 13.10
CA ILE A 438 -36.94 7.40 12.37
C ILE A 438 -35.62 7.78 13.03
N GLU A 439 -35.06 6.79 13.73
CA GLU A 439 -33.67 6.79 14.14
C GLU A 439 -32.78 5.96 13.19
N PRO A 440 -31.47 6.23 13.16
CA PRO A 440 -30.49 5.30 12.62
C PRO A 440 -30.71 3.90 13.25
N ALA A 441 -30.81 2.84 12.45
CA ALA A 441 -31.02 1.44 12.88
C ALA A 441 -32.39 1.06 13.49
N CYS A 442 -33.38 1.95 13.53
CA CYS A 442 -34.67 1.63 14.11
C CYS A 442 -35.46 0.62 13.25
N ASP A 443 -35.80 -0.53 13.83
CA ASP A 443 -36.72 -1.48 13.20
C ASP A 443 -38.19 -1.05 13.41
N ARG A 444 -39.11 -1.74 12.74
CA ARG A 444 -40.55 -1.39 12.79
C ARG A 444 -41.14 -1.54 14.20
N GLN A 445 -40.65 -2.49 14.99
CA GLN A 445 -41.15 -2.71 16.34
C GLN A 445 -40.69 -1.61 17.30
N SER A 446 -39.44 -1.16 17.14
CA SER A 446 -38.85 -0.06 17.90
C SER A 446 -39.55 1.27 17.58
N MET A 447 -39.84 1.53 16.29
CA MET A 447 -40.67 2.67 15.88
C MET A 447 -42.05 2.62 16.53
N CYS A 448 -42.70 1.45 16.56
CA CYS A 448 -43.99 1.29 17.20
C CYS A 448 -43.93 1.59 18.72
N ARG A 449 -42.96 1.04 19.45
CA ARG A 449 -42.80 1.33 20.89
C ARG A 449 -42.58 2.81 21.17
N LYS A 450 -41.79 3.48 20.32
CA LYS A 450 -41.54 4.92 20.44
C LYS A 450 -42.80 5.73 20.13
N ALA A 451 -43.59 5.33 19.14
CA ALA A 451 -44.85 5.97 18.81
C ALA A 451 -45.89 5.85 19.94
N VAL A 452 -45.94 4.69 20.60
CA VAL A 452 -46.75 4.48 21.80
C VAL A 452 -46.33 5.47 22.90
N SER A 453 -45.02 5.63 23.12
CA SER A 453 -44.51 6.50 24.18
C SER A 453 -44.66 8.01 23.89
N LEU A 454 -44.51 8.43 22.64
CA LEU A 454 -44.48 9.85 22.27
C LEU A 454 -45.85 10.41 21.90
N TYR A 455 -46.68 9.60 21.25
CA TYR A 455 -47.95 10.05 20.67
C TYR A 455 -49.15 9.29 21.22
N ASN A 456 -48.94 8.39 22.20
CA ASN A 456 -49.98 7.54 22.78
C ASN A 456 -50.72 6.67 21.76
N TRP A 457 -50.12 6.38 20.60
CA TRP A 457 -50.71 5.49 19.60
C TRP A 457 -50.69 4.05 20.11
N ASN A 458 -51.79 3.32 19.92
CA ASN A 458 -51.76 1.88 20.09
C ASN A 458 -51.05 1.18 18.91
N THR A 459 -50.74 -0.11 19.05
CA THR A 459 -50.00 -0.86 18.03
C THR A 459 -50.71 -0.90 16.67
N LEU A 460 -52.04 -1.01 16.65
CA LEU A 460 -52.80 -1.05 15.40
C LEU A 460 -52.87 0.33 14.74
N GLU A 461 -53.12 1.39 15.51
CA GLU A 461 -53.04 2.78 15.03
C GLU A 461 -51.70 3.06 14.36
N PHE A 462 -50.60 2.67 15.02
CA PHE A 462 -49.26 2.78 14.43
C PHE A 462 -49.18 2.07 13.07
N PHE A 463 -49.71 0.86 12.93
CA PHE A 463 -49.63 0.11 11.66
C PHE A 463 -50.61 0.59 10.58
N ILE A 464 -51.73 1.21 10.96
CA ILE A 464 -52.62 1.94 10.05
C ILE A 464 -51.86 3.15 9.49
N TYR A 465 -51.29 3.99 10.35
CA TYR A 465 -50.48 5.14 9.95
C TYR A 465 -49.22 4.74 9.18
N TYR A 466 -48.58 3.64 9.56
CA TYR A 466 -47.45 3.07 8.84
C TYR A 466 -47.82 2.76 7.39
N ALA A 467 -49.07 2.35 7.11
CA ALA A 467 -49.52 1.97 5.78
C ALA A 467 -49.92 3.14 4.87
N TYR A 468 -49.95 4.38 5.38
CA TYR A 468 -50.18 5.59 4.56
C TYR A 468 -49.15 5.68 3.43
N GLU A 469 -49.58 6.16 2.25
CA GLU A 469 -48.74 6.18 1.05
C GLU A 469 -47.51 7.07 1.22
N GLU A 470 -47.70 8.24 1.80
CA GLU A 470 -46.69 9.26 2.03
C GLU A 470 -45.67 8.77 3.07
N VAL A 471 -46.14 8.04 4.09
CA VAL A 471 -45.29 7.41 5.11
C VAL A 471 -44.46 6.30 4.48
N GLN A 472 -45.06 5.42 3.66
CA GLN A 472 -44.31 4.39 2.94
C GLN A 472 -43.30 4.98 1.95
N GLU A 473 -43.69 6.01 1.19
CA GLU A 473 -42.79 6.70 0.26
C GLU A 473 -41.61 7.31 1.02
N PHE A 474 -41.87 7.96 2.16
CA PHE A 474 -40.84 8.50 3.04
C PHE A 474 -39.91 7.41 3.56
N LEU A 475 -40.47 6.35 4.14
CA LEU A 475 -39.71 5.24 4.73
C LEU A 475 -38.83 4.53 3.70
N ILE A 476 -39.34 4.31 2.48
CA ILE A 476 -38.65 3.56 1.44
C ILE A 476 -37.63 4.42 0.70
N PHE A 477 -37.99 5.63 0.25
CA PHE A 477 -37.17 6.42 -0.67
C PHE A 477 -36.50 7.64 -0.03
N ARG A 478 -37.21 8.40 0.81
CA ARG A 478 -36.70 9.69 1.30
C ARG A 478 -35.88 9.57 2.59
N ASN A 479 -36.06 8.49 3.35
CA ASN A 479 -35.26 8.21 4.55
C ASN A 479 -33.75 8.16 4.24
N THR A 480 -33.36 7.66 3.06
CA THR A 480 -31.96 7.71 2.63
C THR A 480 -31.45 9.13 2.43
N GLU A 481 -32.27 10.03 1.89
CA GLU A 481 -31.89 11.44 1.72
C GLU A 481 -31.78 12.15 3.07
N VAL A 482 -32.73 11.94 3.98
CA VAL A 482 -32.68 12.50 5.34
C VAL A 482 -31.46 11.97 6.11
N LYS A 483 -31.18 10.67 6.02
CA LYS A 483 -29.96 10.07 6.57
C LYS A 483 -28.70 10.63 5.91
N THR A 484 -28.72 10.86 4.61
CA THR A 484 -27.57 11.45 3.89
C THR A 484 -27.37 12.91 4.27
N LYS A 485 -28.43 13.71 4.44
CA LYS A 485 -28.36 15.10 4.92
C LYS A 485 -27.83 15.16 6.35
N LYS A 486 -28.38 14.37 7.28
CA LYS A 486 -27.86 14.25 8.65
C LYS A 486 -26.40 13.80 8.65
N ARG A 487 -26.04 12.81 7.83
CA ARG A 487 -24.66 12.35 7.66
C ARG A 487 -23.75 13.45 7.13
N LYS A 488 -24.13 14.19 6.08
CA LYS A 488 -23.34 15.31 5.56
C LYS A 488 -23.14 16.41 6.60
N LEU A 489 -24.17 16.72 7.40
CA LEU A 489 -24.07 17.67 8.50
C LEU A 489 -23.13 17.17 9.61
N SER A 490 -23.23 15.89 9.99
CA SER A 490 -22.27 15.28 10.93
C SER A 490 -20.86 15.25 10.34
N GLU A 491 -20.71 15.04 9.04
CA GLU A 491 -19.43 15.00 8.36
C GLU A 491 -18.75 16.38 8.33
N SER A 492 -19.50 17.45 8.04
CA SER A 492 -18.98 18.81 8.11
C SER A 492 -18.60 19.20 9.53
N LYS A 493 -19.38 18.78 10.54
CA LYS A 493 -19.02 18.96 11.96
C LYS A 493 -17.76 18.18 12.34
N ILE A 494 -17.56 16.96 11.84
CA ILE A 494 -16.31 16.21 12.03
C ILE A 494 -15.14 16.99 11.43
N ASP A 495 -15.28 17.48 10.20
CA ASP A 495 -14.21 18.23 9.54
C ASP A 495 -13.90 19.55 10.26
N GLU A 496 -14.91 20.22 10.80
CA GLU A 496 -14.77 21.41 11.65
C GLU A 496 -14.06 21.09 12.98
N ILE A 497 -14.47 20.03 13.67
CA ILE A 497 -13.80 19.56 14.90
C ILE A 497 -12.33 19.24 14.64
N VAL A 498 -12.03 18.61 13.50
CA VAL A 498 -10.65 18.29 13.10
C VAL A 498 -9.86 19.55 12.76
N LYS A 499 -10.48 20.53 12.08
CA LYS A 499 -9.84 21.79 11.73
C LYS A 499 -9.55 22.67 12.95
N ASN A 500 -10.46 22.68 13.92
CA ASN A 500 -10.37 23.54 15.10
C ASN A 500 -9.51 22.92 16.23
N ASN A 501 -9.26 21.61 16.21
CA ASN A 501 -8.38 20.96 17.18
C ASN A 501 -6.96 20.81 16.64
N VAL A 502 -6.02 21.51 17.28
CA VAL A 502 -4.57 21.40 17.00
C VAL A 502 -3.97 20.12 17.62
N GLY A 503 -4.79 19.27 18.25
CA GLY A 503 -4.35 18.12 19.06
C GLY A 503 -4.75 16.75 18.53
N PHE A 504 -4.22 15.70 19.19
CA PHE A 504 -4.61 14.32 18.92
C PHE A 504 -6.08 14.10 19.33
N LEU A 505 -6.93 13.88 18.33
CA LEU A 505 -8.32 13.47 18.52
C LEU A 505 -8.44 11.94 18.46
N SER A 506 -8.83 11.35 19.58
CA SER A 506 -9.33 9.98 19.62
C SER A 506 -10.76 9.91 19.11
N LYS A 507 -11.20 8.71 18.70
CA LYS A 507 -12.60 8.44 18.32
C LYS A 507 -13.59 8.84 19.42
N LYS A 508 -13.24 8.59 20.68
CA LYS A 508 -14.03 8.99 21.86
C LYS A 508 -14.20 10.50 21.98
N GLN A 509 -13.13 11.27 21.72
CA GLN A 509 -13.18 12.74 21.75
C GLN A 509 -14.03 13.29 20.59
N ILE A 510 -13.93 12.69 19.41
CA ILE A 510 -14.79 13.07 18.27
C ILE A 510 -16.25 12.77 18.58
N ALA A 511 -16.56 11.62 19.19
CA ALA A 511 -17.91 11.24 19.58
C ALA A 511 -18.49 12.23 20.63
N ALA A 512 -17.71 12.53 21.67
CA ALA A 512 -18.10 13.48 22.70
C ALA A 512 -18.34 14.90 22.14
N ALA A 513 -17.47 15.37 21.24
CA ALA A 513 -17.63 16.68 20.59
C ALA A 513 -18.86 16.75 19.65
N LEU A 514 -19.40 15.60 19.24
CA LEU A 514 -20.63 15.49 18.46
C LEU A 514 -21.85 15.15 19.32
N GLU A 515 -21.70 15.11 20.64
CA GLU A 515 -22.75 14.74 21.60
C GLU A 515 -23.37 13.36 21.28
N CYS A 516 -22.53 12.41 20.84
CA CYS A 516 -22.96 11.06 20.49
C CYS A 516 -21.99 9.99 21.02
N ASP A 517 -22.43 8.74 20.99
CA ASP A 517 -21.56 7.61 21.34
C ASP A 517 -20.77 7.09 20.12
N GLU A 518 -19.71 6.31 20.37
CA GLU A 518 -18.84 5.78 19.31
C GLU A 518 -19.56 4.83 18.33
N ARG A 519 -20.61 4.13 18.78
CA ARG A 519 -21.39 3.22 17.91
C ARG A 519 -22.17 4.03 16.88
N THR A 520 -22.68 5.20 17.28
CA THR A 520 -23.35 6.13 16.37
C THR A 520 -22.42 6.60 15.23
N LEU A 521 -21.13 6.84 15.50
CA LEU A 521 -20.15 7.17 14.46
C LEU A 521 -19.90 6.02 13.49
N ASN A 522 -19.74 4.80 14.02
CA ASN A 522 -19.54 3.61 13.21
C ASN A 522 -20.75 3.30 12.33
N TYR A 523 -21.94 3.39 12.91
CA TYR A 523 -23.19 3.15 12.19
C TYR A 523 -23.36 4.13 11.01
N ASN A 524 -23.00 5.39 11.21
CA ASN A 524 -23.01 6.40 10.15
C ASN A 524 -21.88 6.24 9.12
N GLY A 525 -21.04 5.20 9.25
CA GLY A 525 -19.99 4.86 8.31
C GLY A 525 -18.82 5.82 8.34
N PHE A 526 -18.57 6.48 9.48
CA PHE A 526 -17.43 7.38 9.66
C PHE A 526 -16.17 6.68 10.16
N GLU A 527 -16.24 5.39 10.48
CA GLU A 527 -15.13 4.61 11.04
C GLU A 527 -13.83 4.80 10.26
N LYS A 528 -13.83 4.56 8.94
CA LYS A 528 -12.66 4.73 8.10
C LYS A 528 -12.15 6.17 8.02
N LYS A 529 -13.07 7.16 8.01
CA LYS A 529 -12.70 8.58 7.96
C LYS A 529 -11.99 8.97 9.26
N ILE A 530 -12.56 8.57 10.39
CA ILE A 530 -12.00 8.80 11.73
C ILE A 530 -10.67 8.07 11.89
N GLU A 531 -10.55 6.82 11.47
CA GLU A 531 -9.28 6.08 11.47
C GLU A 531 -8.21 6.81 10.66
N ASN A 532 -8.54 7.30 9.46
CA ASN A 532 -7.62 8.07 8.65
C ASN A 532 -7.19 9.38 9.34
N ILE A 533 -8.12 10.10 9.97
CA ILE A 533 -7.83 11.31 10.76
C ILE A 533 -6.89 10.97 11.92
N VAL A 534 -7.16 9.90 12.67
CA VAL A 534 -6.33 9.45 13.79
C VAL A 534 -4.92 9.09 13.31
N ILE A 535 -4.81 8.39 12.18
CA ILE A 535 -3.52 8.02 11.56
C ILE A 535 -2.76 9.27 11.11
N GLN A 536 -3.44 10.21 10.43
CA GLN A 536 -2.84 11.47 9.99
C GLN A 536 -2.37 12.32 11.17
N ASN A 537 -3.20 12.50 12.20
CA ASN A 537 -2.82 13.23 13.41
C ASN A 537 -1.64 12.58 14.12
N LYS A 538 -1.61 11.24 14.20
CA LYS A 538 -0.46 10.50 14.73
C LYS A 538 0.80 10.72 13.88
N TYR A 539 0.66 10.76 12.56
CA TYR A 539 1.77 11.06 11.65
C TYR A 539 2.32 12.48 11.85
N TYR A 540 1.46 13.49 11.87
CA TYR A 540 1.89 14.89 12.07
C TYR A 540 2.52 15.10 13.45
N LYS A 541 1.92 14.55 14.51
CA LYS A 541 2.49 14.59 15.85
C LYS A 541 3.86 13.89 15.91
N ASN A 542 3.99 12.72 15.28
CA ASN A 542 5.28 12.05 15.20
C ASN A 542 6.30 12.88 14.40
N LYS A 543 5.88 13.56 13.34
CA LYS A 543 6.76 14.43 12.55
C LYS A 543 7.25 15.62 13.37
N GLU A 544 6.36 16.28 14.12
CA GLU A 544 6.68 17.41 14.99
C GLU A 544 7.63 16.99 16.12
N VAL A 545 7.30 15.90 16.84
CA VAL A 545 8.18 15.33 17.86
C VAL A 545 9.52 14.90 17.26
N GLY A 546 9.51 14.34 16.05
CA GLY A 546 10.73 13.99 15.31
C GLY A 546 11.62 15.19 15.02
N LEU A 547 11.04 16.32 14.60
CA LEU A 547 11.76 17.58 14.38
C LEU A 547 12.34 18.13 15.69
N GLU A 548 11.57 18.11 16.78
CA GLU A 548 12.06 18.51 18.10
C GLU A 548 13.28 17.65 18.52
N ILE A 549 13.20 16.33 18.32
CA ILE A 549 14.31 15.42 18.62
C ILE A 549 15.54 15.76 17.78
N VAL A 550 15.39 16.01 16.48
CA VAL A 550 16.51 16.39 15.59
C VAL A 550 17.17 17.68 16.08
N ASN A 551 16.39 18.72 16.38
CA ASN A 551 16.92 19.98 16.90
C ASN A 551 17.68 19.79 18.22
N ARG A 552 17.17 18.94 19.12
CA ARG A 552 17.88 18.58 20.37
C ARG A 552 19.17 17.81 20.13
N ILE A 553 19.20 16.93 19.12
CA ILE A 553 20.41 16.19 18.72
C ILE A 553 21.47 17.16 18.22
N GLU A 554 21.10 18.08 17.32
CA GLU A 554 22.01 19.08 16.77
C GLU A 554 22.58 19.97 17.87
N LYS A 555 21.72 20.46 18.77
CA LYS A 555 22.14 21.23 19.94
C LYS A 555 23.10 20.45 20.84
N TYR A 556 22.78 19.18 21.14
CA TYR A 556 23.65 18.33 21.96
C TYR A 556 25.04 18.17 21.35
N PHE A 557 25.14 17.87 20.07
CA PHE A 557 26.45 17.67 19.43
C PHE A 557 27.23 18.97 19.25
N ALA A 558 26.56 20.10 19.00
CA ALA A 558 27.20 21.41 18.97
C ALA A 558 27.85 21.75 20.33
N GLU A 559 27.13 21.53 21.44
CA GLU A 559 27.64 21.79 22.79
C GLU A 559 28.76 20.83 23.22
N LYS A 560 28.84 19.63 22.63
CA LYS A 560 29.73 18.54 23.08
C LYS A 560 30.90 18.25 22.15
N THR A 561 31.09 19.05 21.09
CA THR A 561 32.18 18.86 20.10
C THR A 561 33.59 18.88 20.71
N ASN A 562 33.76 19.52 21.88
CA ASN A 562 35.03 19.62 22.60
C ASN A 562 35.17 18.65 23.78
N GLU A 563 34.15 17.85 24.10
CA GLU A 563 34.28 16.89 25.21
C GLU A 563 35.15 15.68 24.82
N ASN A 564 35.98 15.24 25.77
CA ASN A 564 36.87 14.10 25.59
C ASN A 564 36.16 12.74 25.57
N GLN A 565 34.84 12.69 25.88
CA GLN A 565 34.09 11.44 25.88
C GLN A 565 32.58 11.65 25.67
N ILE A 566 32.08 11.18 24.52
CA ILE A 566 30.64 11.07 24.24
C ILE A 566 30.23 9.59 24.29
N SER A 567 29.15 9.30 25.03
CA SER A 567 28.52 7.97 25.06
C SER A 567 27.10 8.06 24.51
N ILE A 568 26.63 6.98 23.89
CA ILE A 568 25.29 6.96 23.29
C ILE A 568 24.19 7.02 24.36
N GLU A 569 24.45 6.49 25.55
CA GLU A 569 23.58 6.55 26.72
C GLU A 569 23.38 7.99 27.19
N LYS A 570 24.44 8.81 27.17
CA LYS A 570 24.34 10.24 27.51
C LYS A 570 23.46 10.99 26.52
N VAL A 571 23.56 10.68 25.22
CA VAL A 571 22.68 11.27 24.19
C VAL A 571 21.22 10.93 24.50
N TYR A 572 20.90 9.64 24.71
CA TYR A 572 19.52 9.23 25.01
C TYR A 572 18.97 9.85 26.30
N LYS A 573 19.81 9.94 27.35
CA LYS A 573 19.44 10.62 28.59
C LYS A 573 19.13 12.10 28.37
N TYR A 574 19.93 12.80 27.56
CA TYR A 574 19.70 14.21 27.21
C TYR A 574 18.41 14.41 26.42
N LEU A 575 18.13 13.53 25.44
CA LEU A 575 16.94 13.64 24.62
C LEU A 575 15.64 13.36 25.42
N GLY A 576 15.73 12.65 26.56
CA GLY A 576 14.57 12.23 27.34
C GLY A 576 13.84 11.02 26.75
N PHE A 577 14.46 10.31 25.81
CA PHE A 577 13.87 9.15 25.13
C PHE A 577 14.73 7.91 25.32
N SER A 578 14.09 6.76 25.56
CA SER A 578 14.79 5.48 25.61
C SER A 578 15.26 5.04 24.22
N LYS A 579 16.38 4.31 24.16
CA LYS A 579 16.88 3.66 22.94
C LYS A 579 15.80 2.83 22.23
N LYS A 580 15.03 2.06 22.99
CA LYS A 580 13.96 1.19 22.47
C LYS A 580 12.84 2.02 21.82
N TYR A 581 12.49 3.16 22.40
CA TYR A 581 11.47 4.06 21.86
C TYR A 581 11.91 4.68 20.53
N LEU A 582 13.13 5.23 20.46
CA LEU A 582 13.66 5.83 19.23
C LEU A 582 13.83 4.78 18.13
N LYS A 583 14.39 3.60 18.44
CA LYS A 583 14.52 2.52 17.45
C LYS A 583 13.17 2.07 16.87
N LYS A 584 12.10 2.07 17.68
CA LYS A 584 10.76 1.64 17.26
C LYS A 584 10.01 2.72 16.47
N ASN A 585 10.05 3.97 16.93
CA ASN A 585 9.20 5.04 16.39
C ASN A 585 9.94 5.98 15.42
N TYR A 586 11.27 6.06 15.53
CA TYR A 586 12.13 6.99 14.78
C TYR A 586 13.46 6.33 14.37
N PRO A 587 13.43 5.25 13.56
CA PRO A 587 14.62 4.47 13.22
C PRO A 587 15.72 5.28 12.54
N ASP A 588 15.36 6.27 11.71
CA ASP A 588 16.30 7.16 11.03
C ASP A 588 17.06 8.05 12.02
N ILE A 589 16.34 8.63 13.00
CA ILE A 589 16.93 9.44 14.07
C ILE A 589 17.85 8.59 14.95
N TYR A 590 17.41 7.38 15.31
CA TYR A 590 18.24 6.42 16.04
C TYR A 590 19.55 6.11 15.31
N TYR A 591 19.48 5.92 13.99
CA TYR A 591 20.66 5.67 13.15
C TYR A 591 21.56 6.90 13.08
N GLN A 592 20.99 8.09 12.88
CA GLN A 592 21.72 9.36 12.89
C GLN A 592 22.51 9.56 14.20
N ILE A 593 21.87 9.36 15.36
CA ILE A 593 22.56 9.42 16.66
C ILE A 593 23.75 8.46 16.70
N THR A 594 23.55 7.22 16.25
CA THR A 594 24.59 6.20 16.26
C THR A 594 25.77 6.61 15.38
N CYS A 595 25.51 7.11 14.17
CA CYS A 595 26.54 7.59 13.25
C CYS A 595 27.31 8.79 13.79
N GLU A 596 26.63 9.79 14.35
CA GLU A 596 27.29 10.98 14.90
C GLU A 596 28.15 10.65 16.14
N VAL A 597 27.67 9.76 17.02
CA VAL A 597 28.49 9.28 18.15
C VAL A 597 29.74 8.57 17.66
N GLU A 598 29.64 7.67 16.68
CA GLU A 598 30.81 6.95 16.14
C GLU A 598 31.78 7.88 15.42
N LYS A 599 31.28 8.89 14.70
CA LYS A 599 32.10 9.93 14.08
C LYS A 599 32.90 10.72 15.12
N ILE A 600 32.27 11.19 16.19
CA ILE A 600 32.95 11.94 17.24
C ILE A 600 33.94 11.06 18.01
N LYS A 601 33.59 9.80 18.31
CA LYS A 601 34.54 8.84 18.87
C LYS A 601 35.77 8.66 17.97
N GLY A 602 35.58 8.62 16.65
CA GLY A 602 36.67 8.61 15.67
C GLY A 602 37.58 9.83 15.78
N ILE A 603 36.99 11.03 15.87
CA ILE A 603 37.74 12.29 16.03
C ILE A 603 38.51 12.31 17.37
N ILE A 604 37.86 11.93 18.47
CA ILE A 604 38.50 11.84 19.80
C ILE A 604 39.67 10.86 19.76
N LYS A 605 39.50 9.69 19.13
CA LYS A 605 40.56 8.70 18.97
C LYS A 605 41.74 9.28 18.19
N LEU A 606 41.50 9.99 17.08
CA LEU A 606 42.55 10.64 16.29
C LEU A 606 43.28 11.73 17.07
N ARG A 607 42.56 12.60 17.80
CA ARG A 607 43.18 13.61 18.68
C ARG A 607 44.07 12.97 19.73
N LYS A 608 43.61 11.88 20.35
CA LYS A 608 44.38 11.13 21.36
C LYS A 608 45.65 10.53 20.77
N ILE A 609 45.57 9.94 19.58
CA ILE A 609 46.73 9.40 18.86
C ILE A 609 47.72 10.53 18.53
N ASN A 610 47.24 11.67 18.01
CA ASN A 610 48.12 12.81 17.71
C ASN A 610 48.81 13.34 18.96
N ASN A 611 48.08 13.46 20.08
CA ASN A 611 48.67 13.88 21.36
C ASN A 611 49.75 12.89 21.83
N TRP A 612 49.52 11.59 21.65
CA TRP A 612 50.54 10.58 21.95
C TRP A 612 51.73 10.65 21.00
N CYS A 613 51.55 10.97 19.72
CA CYS A 613 52.67 11.19 18.81
C CYS A 613 53.55 12.37 19.27
N ILE A 614 52.93 13.48 19.70
CA ILE A 614 53.64 14.66 20.25
C ILE A 614 54.42 14.28 21.52
N LEU A 615 53.74 13.64 22.48
CA LEU A 615 54.39 13.17 23.71
C LEU A 615 55.54 12.19 23.44
N ALA A 616 55.39 11.33 22.42
CA ALA A 616 56.44 10.40 22.03
C ALA A 616 57.66 11.14 21.46
N GLN A 617 57.46 12.18 20.66
CA GLN A 617 58.54 13.02 20.14
C GLN A 617 59.28 13.74 21.27
N GLU A 618 58.55 14.42 22.17
CA GLU A 618 59.13 15.09 23.35
C GLU A 618 59.88 14.11 24.26
N ALA A 619 59.36 12.90 24.44
CA ALA A 619 60.01 11.84 25.21
C ALA A 619 61.31 11.37 24.54
N CYS A 620 61.32 11.23 23.21
CA CYS A 620 62.51 10.87 22.45
C CYS A 620 63.60 11.95 22.59
N GLU A 621 63.25 13.23 22.45
CA GLU A 621 64.18 14.36 22.61
C GLU A 621 64.83 14.37 24.00
N LYS A 622 64.02 14.21 25.06
CA LYS A 622 64.52 14.14 26.44
C LYS A 622 65.48 12.96 26.66
N ILE A 623 65.19 11.80 26.07
CA ILE A 623 66.04 10.60 26.15
C ILE A 623 67.37 10.83 25.40
N ILE A 624 67.31 11.41 24.21
CA ILE A 624 68.49 11.75 23.40
C ILE A 624 69.38 12.75 24.16
N ASN A 625 68.80 13.83 24.68
CA ASN A 625 69.54 14.88 25.42
C ASN A 625 70.19 14.33 26.70
N ASN A 626 69.61 13.30 27.32
CA ASN A 626 70.17 12.63 28.48
C ASN A 626 71.19 11.53 28.14
N SER A 627 71.50 11.30 26.84
CA SER A 627 72.33 10.18 26.37
C SER A 627 71.80 8.79 26.80
N GLU A 628 70.48 8.65 26.97
CA GLU A 628 69.83 7.38 27.31
C GLU A 628 69.51 6.57 26.03
N LYS A 629 69.44 5.23 26.12
CA LYS A 629 69.04 4.39 24.97
C LYS A 629 67.55 4.56 24.65
N LEU A 630 67.25 4.84 23.37
CA LEU A 630 65.91 4.91 22.78
C LEU A 630 65.23 3.53 22.69
N ILE A 631 64.76 3.03 23.82
CA ILE A 631 63.99 1.78 23.91
C ILE A 631 62.52 2.13 24.19
N ASN A 632 61.57 1.46 23.51
CA ASN A 632 60.12 1.70 23.68
C ASN A 632 59.66 1.75 25.15
N ARG A 633 60.30 0.98 26.03
CA ARG A 633 60.02 1.00 27.48
C ARG A 633 60.34 2.35 28.13
N ASN A 634 61.49 2.95 27.79
CA ASN A 634 61.89 4.26 28.30
C ASN A 634 61.00 5.37 27.73
N ILE A 635 60.66 5.28 26.44
CA ILE A 635 59.76 6.22 25.77
C ILE A 635 58.38 6.17 26.43
N ALA A 636 57.81 4.97 26.62
CA ALA A 636 56.52 4.80 27.29
C ALA A 636 56.52 5.37 28.71
N LEU A 637 57.59 5.12 29.48
CA LEU A 637 57.77 5.67 30.82
C LEU A 637 57.75 7.21 30.82
N LYS A 638 58.50 7.85 29.90
CA LYS A 638 58.58 9.32 29.78
C LYS A 638 57.29 9.94 29.24
N MET A 639 56.55 9.23 28.40
CA MET A 639 55.21 9.63 27.93
C MET A 639 54.12 9.50 29.01
N GLY A 640 54.39 8.74 30.09
CA GLY A 640 53.37 8.40 31.10
C GLY A 640 52.28 7.46 30.58
N VAL A 641 52.60 6.57 29.63
CA VAL A 641 51.66 5.59 29.07
C VAL A 641 52.20 4.17 29.17
N SER A 642 51.34 3.15 29.03
CA SER A 642 51.80 1.77 28.96
C SER A 642 52.50 1.48 27.62
N ILE A 643 53.46 0.56 27.62
CA ILE A 643 54.17 0.15 26.39
C ILE A 643 53.22 -0.37 25.31
N SER A 644 52.11 -1.01 25.72
CA SER A 644 51.06 -1.49 24.83
C SER A 644 50.42 -0.38 23.97
N VAL A 645 50.39 0.88 24.46
CA VAL A 645 49.90 2.02 23.67
C VAL A 645 50.81 2.27 22.47
N ILE A 646 52.13 2.22 22.66
CA ILE A 646 53.08 2.37 21.56
C ILE A 646 52.94 1.20 20.57
N ASP A 647 52.84 -0.03 21.07
CA ASP A 647 52.79 -1.22 20.21
C ASP A 647 51.49 -1.31 19.40
N SER A 648 50.37 -0.89 19.99
CA SER A 648 49.03 -0.98 19.39
C SER A 648 48.73 0.14 18.38
N HIS A 649 49.58 1.18 18.31
CA HIS A 649 49.35 2.36 17.48
C HIS A 649 50.53 2.61 16.52
N PRO A 650 50.43 2.15 15.26
CA PRO A 650 51.48 2.31 14.24
C PRO A 650 51.94 3.77 14.03
N GLU A 651 51.05 4.73 14.20
CA GLU A 651 51.31 6.16 14.06
C GLU A 651 52.35 6.64 15.06
N ILE A 652 52.27 6.18 16.32
CA ILE A 652 53.22 6.52 17.38
C ILE A 652 54.60 5.93 17.06
N ARG A 653 54.64 4.66 16.62
CA ARG A 653 55.91 4.01 16.22
C ARG A 653 56.57 4.72 15.04
N LYS A 654 55.77 5.22 14.10
CA LYS A 654 56.27 6.02 12.98
C LYS A 654 56.89 7.34 13.47
N ALA A 655 56.24 8.03 14.41
CA ALA A 655 56.77 9.25 15.03
C ALA A 655 58.10 8.99 15.77
N ILE A 656 58.17 7.91 16.56
CA ILE A 656 59.41 7.50 17.26
C ILE A 656 60.55 7.21 16.27
N ARG A 657 60.28 6.45 15.21
CA ARG A 657 61.30 6.13 14.19
C ARG A 657 61.84 7.36 13.50
N ALA A 658 60.99 8.35 13.21
CA ALA A 658 61.44 9.60 12.63
C ALA A 658 62.49 10.29 13.52
N MET A 659 62.27 10.34 14.83
CA MET A 659 63.23 10.93 15.78
C MET A 659 64.54 10.13 15.89
N SER A 660 64.47 8.80 15.82
CA SER A 660 65.68 7.97 15.89
C SER A 660 66.63 8.16 14.69
N ILE A 661 66.08 8.52 13.52
CA ILE A 661 66.89 8.81 12.33
C ILE A 661 67.64 10.13 12.51
N PHE A 662 66.96 11.17 13.02
CA PHE A 662 67.61 12.47 13.28
C PHE A 662 68.73 12.38 14.33
N GLY A 663 68.51 11.67 15.44
CA GLY A 663 69.53 11.52 16.48
C GLY A 663 70.79 10.73 16.07
N LEU A 664 70.72 9.91 15.02
CA LEU A 664 71.90 9.23 14.46
C LEU A 664 72.74 10.14 13.56
N VAL A 665 72.11 11.11 12.88
CA VAL A 665 72.80 12.04 11.99
C VAL A 665 73.63 13.06 12.80
N ASP A 666 73.11 13.54 13.93
CA ASP A 666 73.83 14.53 14.77
C ASP A 666 75.01 13.91 15.56
N ASN A 667 74.93 12.62 15.91
CA ASN A 667 76.05 11.91 16.57
C ASN A 667 77.16 11.53 15.58
N ALA A 668 76.85 11.33 14.30
CA ALA A 668 77.86 11.11 13.27
C ALA A 668 78.61 12.40 12.94
N ALA A 669 77.93 13.55 12.93
CA ALA A 669 78.54 14.85 12.64
C ALA A 669 79.44 15.39 13.77
N SER A 670 79.26 14.91 15.01
CA SER A 670 80.04 15.34 16.19
C SER A 670 81.26 14.46 16.51
N GLN A 671 81.47 13.36 15.76
CA GLN A 671 82.67 12.53 15.86
C GLN A 671 83.73 12.85 14.79
N ASP A 672 83.42 13.71 13.82
CA ASP A 672 84.34 14.18 12.77
C ASP A 672 84.90 15.60 13.01
N THR A 673 84.79 16.11 14.24
CA THR A 673 85.46 17.32 14.76
C THR A 673 86.16 17.00 16.07
#